data_AF-A0A496VJS5-F1
#
_entry.id   AF-A0A496VJS5-F1
#
_cell.length_a   1.000
_cell.length_b   1.000
_cell.length_c   1.000
_cell.angle_alpha   90.00
_cell.angle_beta   90.00
_cell.angle_gamma   90.00
#
_symmetry.space_group_name_H-M   'P 1'
#
loop_
_entity.id
_entity.type
_entity.pdbx_description
1 polymer ?
#
loop_
_entity_poly.entity_id
_entity_poly.type
_entity_poly.pdbx_seq_one_letter_code
_entity_poly.pdbx_strand_id
1 'polypeptide(L)'
;MHVPKSLRSDVDNILTVKGGSIMFIFSIFRKKITHLKKTWLLLIAGFCLSCLSPIASSQTIWKGESGGLLIHWTKEDITATKGGKIVFSAEDALARKDFEREFFLDSFSGGPVCEYNRTFTLLSVVGTIASMKDTFEQHCQAMTHGYSKITTINLANPDQLVSLTDYFNESMILKALLADSLIQKALAEIDTPPTTLEALYQVFGQTPDIVARSENGIDCQFQLHGDLLTQFAFHHIDKDRVAVRIALEPATQVCRDEQAQIGIYLPIPKKLNLVLKKAQKAQAGFLMGKMPKKQETAFYFSTDTYTSYQVAGTRVTTVSKARLRSSPQLTTDSMIIEILEKGTVLKMLARTPFQEDNRRYHRDYWYFVELENGKNGWIFGALTKRLKNAPLTGPRRTTDDGVRVLSAPRLKANILETFDKGITVYTFARSKRQNKIGDLLDYWYQVHLDRDKTGWIFGGQLMETETRVSMGKEIPVRSAPEQQSDVIKTFDSQHSHIYIYGRSKHQDKIGGILDYWYKVGDSRERNRGLNVAPVGWVFGGQIMKTGTQITMVSRASMRSAPSLRAKRIGRLKKGVVVNTIARSTHQDKIARNLDYWYQVKSASGKVGWVFGSLLMPIGFSKVPSYSTSEVAIVQETDEFASMQKWPDKQLNCSGTEPFWDITISEKGVRYGDVEKQVIYFPAVSLNVSSNEPEVWSIKAENKANEKSVVFFLQKDKCNDGMSDNEYKYHIFVRFHNDRVLSGCCN
;
A
#
# COMPACT_ATOMS: atom_id res chain seq x y z
N MET A 1 -48.29 30.70 -33.43
CA MET A 1 -49.45 31.17 -32.65
C MET A 1 -49.76 30.15 -31.57
N HIS A 2 -49.85 30.65 -30.33
CA HIS A 2 -50.50 30.12 -29.13
C HIS A 2 -50.71 28.60 -28.90
N VAL A 3 -49.99 28.10 -27.88
CA VAL A 3 -50.41 27.23 -26.75
C VAL A 3 -51.90 27.52 -26.40
N PRO A 4 -52.77 26.61 -25.90
CA PRO A 4 -52.41 25.79 -24.74
C PRO A 4 -53.23 24.52 -24.32
N LYS A 5 -52.63 23.81 -23.32
CA LYS A 5 -53.22 23.29 -22.05
C LYS A 5 -54.24 22.12 -22.12
N SER A 6 -53.88 20.93 -21.60
CA SER A 6 -53.96 20.47 -20.18
C SER A 6 -55.39 20.22 -19.70
N LEU A 7 -55.76 19.08 -19.11
CA LEU A 7 -55.48 18.71 -17.70
C LEU A 7 -56.13 17.32 -17.42
N ARG A 8 -55.52 16.58 -16.46
CA ARG A 8 -56.09 15.72 -15.36
C ARG A 8 -57.37 14.88 -15.64
N SER A 9 -57.56 13.68 -15.12
CA SER A 9 -57.22 13.14 -13.78
C SER A 9 -57.32 11.62 -13.76
N ASP A 10 -56.65 11.04 -12.76
CA ASP A 10 -56.79 9.69 -12.22
C ASP A 10 -58.26 9.24 -12.00
N VAL A 11 -58.51 7.93 -12.01
CA VAL A 11 -58.88 7.12 -10.82
C VAL A 11 -59.24 5.69 -11.28
N ASP A 12 -58.69 4.75 -10.52
CA ASP A 12 -58.91 3.31 -10.39
C ASP A 12 -60.23 2.70 -10.93
N ASN A 13 -60.14 1.50 -11.53
CA ASN A 13 -60.70 0.29 -10.91
C ASN A 13 -60.33 -1.02 -11.63
N ILE A 14 -59.70 -1.87 -10.83
CA ILE A 14 -59.73 -3.34 -10.71
C ILE A 14 -60.88 -4.05 -11.48
N LEU A 15 -60.56 -5.13 -12.22
CA LEU A 15 -61.18 -6.46 -12.07
C LEU A 15 -60.59 -7.50 -13.05
N THR A 16 -59.69 -8.29 -12.48
CA THR A 16 -59.55 -9.76 -12.56
C THR A 16 -60.55 -10.60 -13.38
N VAL A 17 -59.98 -11.62 -14.06
CA VAL A 17 -60.35 -13.07 -14.07
C VAL A 17 -60.81 -13.72 -15.41
N LYS A 18 -60.25 -14.94 -15.60
CA LYS A 18 -60.60 -16.09 -16.49
C LYS A 18 -60.20 -15.94 -17.97
N GLY A 19 -59.44 -16.85 -18.60
CA GLY A 19 -59.25 -18.28 -18.36
C GLY A 19 -60.16 -19.07 -19.31
N GLY A 20 -59.60 -19.70 -20.34
CA GLY A 20 -60.34 -20.54 -21.30
C GLY A 20 -59.46 -21.16 -22.39
N SER A 21 -59.32 -22.49 -22.34
CA SER A 21 -58.69 -23.40 -23.30
C SER A 21 -59.32 -23.36 -24.70
N ILE A 22 -58.65 -23.92 -25.71
CA ILE A 22 -59.26 -24.76 -26.77
C ILE A 22 -58.18 -25.58 -27.50
N MET A 23 -58.55 -26.84 -27.76
CA MET A 23 -57.83 -27.93 -28.43
C MET A 23 -58.46 -28.19 -29.82
N PHE A 24 -57.91 -29.14 -30.60
CA PHE A 24 -58.34 -29.70 -31.92
C PHE A 24 -57.65 -29.08 -33.15
N ILE A 25 -57.16 -29.81 -34.17
CA ILE A 25 -57.70 -30.97 -34.91
C ILE A 25 -56.58 -31.92 -35.44
N PHE A 26 -56.95 -33.19 -35.61
CA PHE A 26 -56.20 -34.38 -36.06
C PHE A 26 -56.06 -34.55 -37.61
N SER A 27 -54.97 -35.26 -38.00
CA SER A 27 -54.89 -36.37 -38.97
C SER A 27 -55.05 -36.15 -40.49
N ILE A 28 -53.97 -36.43 -41.25
CA ILE A 28 -53.99 -37.26 -42.48
C ILE A 28 -52.78 -38.23 -42.47
N PHE A 29 -53.05 -39.50 -42.76
CA PHE A 29 -52.14 -40.66 -42.75
C PHE A 29 -51.79 -41.08 -44.19
N ARG A 30 -50.50 -41.32 -44.50
CA ARG A 30 -49.92 -42.55 -45.13
C ARG A 30 -48.75 -42.33 -46.11
N LYS A 31 -47.65 -43.01 -45.74
CA LYS A 31 -46.72 -43.85 -46.54
C LYS A 31 -45.55 -43.21 -47.30
N LYS A 32 -44.42 -43.94 -47.22
CA LYS A 32 -43.08 -43.80 -47.83
C LYS A 32 -42.23 -42.71 -47.12
N ILE A 33 -41.08 -42.97 -46.48
CA ILE A 33 -39.98 -43.89 -46.75
C ILE A 33 -39.27 -44.28 -45.43
N THR A 34 -38.95 -45.56 -45.33
CA THR A 34 -38.07 -46.22 -44.37
C THR A 34 -36.62 -45.74 -44.52
N HIS A 35 -35.86 -45.76 -43.40
CA HIS A 35 -34.48 -45.27 -43.23
C HIS A 35 -34.32 -43.77 -42.98
N LEU A 36 -34.62 -43.30 -41.76
CA LEU A 36 -33.80 -42.29 -41.05
C LEU A 36 -34.28 -42.01 -39.60
N LYS A 37 -34.56 -43.02 -38.76
CA LYS A 37 -34.82 -42.79 -37.33
C LYS A 37 -34.25 -43.92 -36.46
N LYS A 38 -32.93 -43.97 -36.34
CA LYS A 38 -32.23 -44.68 -35.24
C LYS A 38 -31.06 -43.88 -34.64
N THR A 39 -30.96 -42.59 -34.95
CA THR A 39 -29.87 -41.70 -34.48
C THR A 39 -30.40 -40.40 -33.87
N TRP A 40 -31.68 -40.33 -33.48
CA TRP A 40 -32.27 -39.11 -32.90
C TRP A 40 -33.11 -39.35 -31.63
N LEU A 41 -32.99 -40.54 -31.02
CA LEU A 41 -33.58 -40.84 -29.70
C LEU A 41 -32.55 -41.25 -28.63
N LEU A 42 -31.25 -41.14 -28.94
CA LEU A 42 -30.14 -41.24 -27.98
C LEU A 42 -29.43 -39.91 -27.71
N LEU A 43 -29.89 -38.80 -28.31
CA LEU A 43 -29.29 -37.46 -28.14
C LEU A 43 -30.11 -36.49 -27.28
N ILE A 44 -31.32 -36.86 -26.84
CA ILE A 44 -32.15 -36.02 -25.94
C ILE A 44 -32.22 -36.59 -24.51
N ALA A 45 -31.76 -37.82 -24.28
CA ALA A 45 -31.52 -38.36 -22.94
C ALA A 45 -30.07 -38.17 -22.44
N GLY A 46 -29.17 -37.66 -23.29
CA GLY A 46 -27.75 -37.41 -22.97
C GLY A 46 -27.39 -35.94 -22.72
N PHE A 47 -28.34 -35.01 -22.83
CA PHE A 47 -28.10 -33.56 -22.71
C PHE A 47 -28.85 -32.89 -21.55
N CYS A 48 -29.44 -33.68 -20.65
CA CYS A 48 -30.13 -33.20 -19.45
C CYS A 48 -29.58 -33.82 -18.15
N LEU A 49 -28.35 -34.36 -18.18
CA LEU A 49 -27.66 -34.93 -17.02
C LEU A 49 -26.23 -34.39 -16.83
N SER A 50 -25.94 -33.19 -17.33
CA SER A 50 -24.63 -32.51 -17.19
C SER A 50 -24.71 -31.09 -16.59
N CYS A 51 -25.87 -30.70 -16.03
CA CYS A 51 -26.03 -29.42 -15.32
C CYS A 51 -26.22 -29.56 -13.80
N LEU A 52 -25.98 -30.75 -13.25
CA LEU A 52 -25.87 -30.95 -11.80
C LEU A 52 -24.55 -31.69 -11.55
N SER A 53 -23.43 -30.97 -11.68
CA SER A 53 -22.30 -31.32 -10.83
C SER A 53 -22.82 -31.18 -9.40
N PRO A 54 -22.87 -32.24 -8.58
CA PRO A 54 -23.06 -32.02 -7.16
C PRO A 54 -21.92 -31.08 -6.78
N ILE A 55 -22.25 -29.92 -6.20
CA ILE A 55 -21.30 -29.23 -5.34
C ILE A 55 -20.86 -30.33 -4.40
N ALA A 56 -19.62 -30.80 -4.54
CA ALA A 56 -19.08 -31.80 -3.65
C ALA A 56 -19.26 -31.18 -2.27
N SER A 57 -20.26 -31.65 -1.52
CA SER A 57 -20.58 -31.13 -0.22
C SER A 57 -19.33 -31.36 0.59
N SER A 58 -18.59 -30.30 0.87
CA SER A 58 -17.36 -30.48 1.60
C SER A 58 -17.66 -31.15 2.93
N GLN A 59 -16.78 -32.07 3.30
CA GLN A 59 -17.03 -32.92 4.45
C GLN A 59 -17.14 -32.04 5.70
N THR A 60 -18.33 -32.03 6.30
CA THR A 60 -18.57 -31.24 7.51
C THR A 60 -17.79 -31.83 8.66
N ILE A 61 -16.89 -31.04 9.24
CA ILE A 61 -16.14 -31.38 10.45
C ILE A 61 -17.05 -31.22 11.66
N TRP A 62 -17.74 -30.07 11.73
CA TRP A 62 -18.71 -29.77 12.76
C TRP A 62 -19.74 -28.76 12.27
N LYS A 63 -20.97 -28.89 12.76
CA LYS A 63 -22.04 -27.91 12.53
C LYS A 63 -22.88 -27.82 13.79
N GLY A 64 -23.17 -26.61 14.23
CA GLY A 64 -23.97 -26.39 15.44
C GLY A 64 -24.38 -24.95 15.62
N GLU A 65 -25.30 -24.73 16.54
CA GLU A 65 -25.78 -23.40 16.90
C GLU A 65 -25.08 -22.89 18.17
N SER A 66 -24.78 -21.60 18.22
CA SER A 66 -24.29 -20.93 19.43
C SER A 66 -24.54 -19.43 19.34
N GLY A 67 -25.02 -18.81 20.41
CA GLY A 67 -25.23 -17.34 20.45
C GLY A 67 -26.22 -16.80 19.40
N GLY A 68 -27.13 -17.63 18.88
CA GLY A 68 -28.04 -17.27 17.78
C GLY A 68 -27.38 -17.29 16.39
N LEU A 69 -26.20 -17.90 16.28
CA LEU A 69 -25.48 -18.13 15.03
C LEU A 69 -25.52 -19.62 14.70
N LEU A 70 -25.72 -19.94 13.43
CA LEU A 70 -25.46 -21.28 12.90
C LEU A 70 -24.03 -21.30 12.36
N ILE A 71 -23.18 -22.12 12.98
CA ILE A 71 -21.76 -22.21 12.68
C ILE A 71 -21.50 -23.51 11.94
N HIS A 72 -20.75 -23.41 10.86
CA HIS A 72 -20.42 -24.54 9.99
C HIS A 72 -18.90 -24.57 9.76
N TRP A 73 -18.28 -25.65 10.22
CA TRP A 73 -16.85 -25.90 10.09
C TRP A 73 -16.60 -27.04 9.10
N THR A 74 -15.81 -26.73 8.08
CA THR A 74 -15.40 -27.61 6.98
C THR A 74 -13.90 -27.49 6.76
N LYS A 75 -13.31 -28.29 5.85
CA LYS A 75 -11.89 -28.17 5.52
C LYS A 75 -11.56 -26.89 4.76
N GLU A 76 -12.57 -26.28 4.15
CA GLU A 76 -12.46 -25.14 3.25
C GLU A 76 -12.79 -23.84 3.94
N ASP A 77 -13.70 -23.83 4.94
CA ASP A 77 -13.99 -22.63 5.72
C ASP A 77 -14.61 -22.93 7.11
N ILE A 78 -14.52 -21.96 8.00
CA ILE A 78 -15.30 -21.81 9.23
C ILE A 78 -16.24 -20.62 9.03
N THR A 79 -17.53 -20.90 8.88
CA THR A 79 -18.53 -19.84 8.66
C THR A 79 -19.50 -19.73 9.83
N ALA A 80 -19.99 -18.52 10.08
CA ALA A 80 -21.12 -18.29 10.96
C ALA A 80 -22.22 -17.53 10.21
N THR A 81 -23.47 -17.96 10.38
CA THR A 81 -24.63 -17.38 9.71
C THR A 81 -25.67 -16.91 10.72
N LYS A 82 -26.34 -15.80 10.41
CA LYS A 82 -27.45 -15.24 11.20
C LYS A 82 -28.60 -14.92 10.25
N GLY A 83 -29.74 -15.58 10.44
CA GLY A 83 -30.90 -15.42 9.55
C GLY A 83 -30.60 -15.76 8.08
N GLY A 84 -29.75 -16.77 7.84
CA GLY A 84 -29.34 -17.20 6.50
C GLY A 84 -28.25 -16.34 5.83
N LYS A 85 -27.84 -15.22 6.44
CA LYS A 85 -26.73 -14.39 5.96
C LYS A 85 -25.42 -14.80 6.65
N ILE A 86 -24.35 -14.98 5.88
CA ILE A 86 -22.99 -15.14 6.42
C ILE A 86 -22.57 -13.84 7.11
N VAL A 87 -22.20 -13.95 8.39
CA VAL A 87 -21.69 -12.84 9.21
C VAL A 87 -20.21 -13.01 9.57
N PHE A 88 -19.67 -14.21 9.38
CA PHE A 88 -18.25 -14.52 9.52
C PHE A 88 -17.86 -15.64 8.55
N SER A 89 -16.68 -15.49 7.95
CA SER A 89 -15.92 -16.51 7.21
C SER A 89 -14.46 -16.37 7.67
N ALA A 90 -13.81 -17.48 8.02
CA ALA A 90 -12.41 -17.44 8.43
C ALA A 90 -11.50 -17.04 7.25
N GLU A 91 -11.87 -17.40 6.03
CA GLU A 91 -11.17 -16.96 4.83
C GLU A 91 -11.20 -15.44 4.70
N ASP A 92 -12.38 -14.83 4.69
CA ASP A 92 -12.53 -13.40 4.43
C ASP A 92 -12.11 -12.53 5.61
N ALA A 93 -12.51 -12.90 6.82
CA ALA A 93 -12.33 -12.06 8.00
C ALA A 93 -10.91 -12.13 8.58
N LEU A 94 -10.20 -13.24 8.35
CA LEU A 94 -8.87 -13.49 8.92
C LEU A 94 -7.83 -13.76 7.83
N ALA A 95 -7.95 -14.88 7.12
CA ALA A 95 -6.89 -15.40 6.25
C ALA A 95 -6.52 -14.44 5.12
N ARG A 96 -7.49 -14.08 4.29
CA ARG A 96 -7.35 -13.20 3.13
C ARG A 96 -7.02 -11.78 3.55
N LYS A 97 -7.71 -11.27 4.58
CA LYS A 97 -7.50 -9.90 5.12
C LYS A 97 -6.05 -9.69 5.60
N ASP A 98 -5.48 -10.66 6.30
CA ASP A 98 -4.10 -10.58 6.78
C ASP A 98 -3.10 -10.79 5.63
N PHE A 99 -3.32 -11.78 4.76
CA PHE A 99 -2.49 -11.97 3.56
C PHE A 99 -2.45 -10.70 2.70
N GLU A 100 -3.60 -10.08 2.42
CA GLU A 100 -3.66 -8.85 1.64
C GLU A 100 -2.88 -7.72 2.31
N ARG A 101 -3.01 -7.56 3.64
CA ARG A 101 -2.24 -6.55 4.39
C ARG A 101 -0.73 -6.74 4.21
N GLU A 102 -0.25 -7.98 4.36
CA GLU A 102 1.18 -8.30 4.21
C GLU A 102 1.65 -8.18 2.76
N PHE A 103 0.89 -8.76 1.82
CA PHE A 103 1.12 -8.65 0.38
C PHE A 103 1.30 -7.19 -0.04
N PHE A 104 0.43 -6.28 0.42
CA PHE A 104 0.56 -4.87 0.07
C PHE A 104 1.79 -4.23 0.69
N LEU A 105 2.18 -4.57 1.92
CA LEU A 105 3.41 -4.03 2.52
C LEU A 105 4.67 -4.46 1.74
N ASP A 106 4.74 -5.73 1.31
CA ASP A 106 5.92 -6.30 0.65
C ASP A 106 6.00 -5.98 -0.85
N SER A 107 4.86 -5.92 -1.54
CA SER A 107 4.77 -5.69 -2.99
C SER A 107 5.33 -4.35 -3.46
N PHE A 108 5.52 -3.37 -2.56
CA PHE A 108 6.13 -2.07 -2.91
C PHE A 108 7.65 -2.13 -3.05
N SER A 109 8.28 -3.25 -2.67
CA SER A 109 9.74 -3.41 -2.69
C SER A 109 10.27 -4.27 -3.85
N GLY A 110 9.38 -4.87 -4.66
CA GLY A 110 9.78 -5.84 -5.68
C GLY A 110 10.32 -7.14 -5.08
N GLY A 111 9.77 -7.55 -3.93
CA GLY A 111 10.18 -8.76 -3.21
C GLY A 111 9.93 -10.06 -3.98
N PRO A 112 10.50 -11.18 -3.49
CA PRO A 112 10.35 -12.50 -4.12
C PRO A 112 8.90 -12.99 -4.09
N VAL A 113 8.59 -13.99 -4.93
CA VAL A 113 7.32 -14.72 -4.83
C VAL A 113 7.26 -15.44 -3.48
N CYS A 114 6.15 -15.26 -2.77
CA CYS A 114 5.89 -15.92 -1.50
C CYS A 114 4.61 -16.75 -1.56
N GLU A 115 4.66 -17.93 -0.95
CA GLU A 115 3.52 -18.79 -0.70
C GLU A 115 3.11 -18.66 0.76
N TYR A 116 1.82 -18.54 1.02
CA TYR A 116 1.26 -18.36 2.35
C TYR A 116 0.27 -19.48 2.60
N ASN A 117 0.54 -20.29 3.62
CA ASN A 117 -0.35 -21.30 4.14
C ASN A 117 -0.87 -20.85 5.50
N ARG A 118 -2.18 -20.89 5.70
CA ARG A 118 -2.78 -20.57 6.98
C ARG A 118 -3.83 -21.60 7.36
N THR A 119 -3.70 -22.18 8.54
CA THR A 119 -4.63 -23.17 9.05
C THR A 119 -5.33 -22.71 10.32
N PHE A 120 -6.60 -23.12 10.45
CA PHE A 120 -7.42 -22.85 11.63
C PHE A 120 -7.99 -24.14 12.21
N THR A 121 -7.81 -24.34 13.51
CA THR A 121 -8.50 -25.39 14.28
C THR A 121 -9.40 -24.74 15.31
N LEU A 122 -10.71 -25.00 15.25
CA LEU A 122 -11.68 -24.41 16.16
C LEU A 122 -11.59 -25.06 17.55
N LEU A 123 -11.08 -24.33 18.54
CA LEU A 123 -10.82 -24.82 19.90
C LEU A 123 -12.03 -24.74 20.80
N SER A 124 -12.80 -23.66 20.76
CA SER A 124 -14.02 -23.52 21.57
C SER A 124 -15.03 -22.58 20.92
N VAL A 125 -16.31 -22.80 21.19
CA VAL A 125 -17.44 -21.97 20.75
C VAL A 125 -18.38 -21.78 21.92
N VAL A 126 -18.47 -20.55 22.44
CA VAL A 126 -19.29 -20.18 23.61
C VAL A 126 -20.08 -18.91 23.31
N GLY A 127 -21.40 -19.04 23.10
CA GLY A 127 -22.20 -17.91 22.62
C GLY A 127 -21.70 -17.48 21.24
N THR A 128 -21.39 -16.20 21.05
CA THR A 128 -20.80 -15.69 19.80
C THR A 128 -19.26 -15.73 19.79
N ILE A 129 -18.64 -16.16 20.89
CA ILE A 129 -17.17 -16.18 21.04
C ILE A 129 -16.65 -17.51 20.48
N ALA A 130 -15.69 -17.44 19.58
CA ALA A 130 -14.92 -18.58 19.11
C ALA A 130 -13.44 -18.38 19.42
N SER A 131 -12.78 -19.45 19.85
CA SER A 131 -11.32 -19.50 19.98
C SER A 131 -10.82 -20.50 18.97
N MET A 132 -9.78 -20.14 18.22
CA MET A 132 -9.17 -21.01 17.20
C MET A 132 -7.65 -20.98 17.32
N LYS A 133 -7.03 -22.14 17.13
CA LYS A 133 -5.59 -22.21 16.85
C LYS A 133 -5.40 -21.72 15.43
N ASP A 134 -4.53 -20.74 15.27
CA ASP A 134 -4.23 -20.03 14.05
C ASP A 134 -2.74 -20.24 13.75
N THR A 135 -2.46 -21.05 12.73
CA THR A 135 -1.10 -21.36 12.30
C THR A 135 -0.88 -20.74 10.93
N PHE A 136 0.25 -20.06 10.80
CA PHE A 136 0.64 -19.35 9.60
C PHE A 136 2.05 -19.76 9.20
N GLU A 137 2.23 -20.04 7.92
CA GLU A 137 3.51 -20.31 7.30
C GLU A 137 3.62 -19.50 6.01
N GLN A 138 4.76 -18.84 5.84
CA GLN A 138 5.12 -18.07 4.66
C GLN A 138 6.44 -18.61 4.14
N HIS A 139 6.46 -19.01 2.87
CA HIS A 139 7.65 -19.47 2.17
C HIS A 139 7.99 -18.50 1.07
N CYS A 140 9.09 -17.77 1.22
CA CYS A 140 9.64 -16.85 0.22
C CYS A 140 11.03 -17.34 -0.17
N GLN A 141 11.17 -17.95 -1.35
CA GLN A 141 12.44 -18.56 -1.81
C GLN A 141 13.06 -19.50 -0.74
N ALA A 142 14.07 -19.03 0.00
CA ALA A 142 14.84 -19.77 1.02
C ALA A 142 14.51 -19.37 2.47
N MET A 143 13.61 -18.41 2.69
CA MET A 143 13.18 -18.00 4.03
C MET A 143 11.78 -18.52 4.31
N THR A 144 11.65 -19.23 5.44
CA THR A 144 10.36 -19.64 5.99
C THR A 144 10.10 -18.83 7.25
N HIS A 145 9.00 -18.10 7.26
CA HIS A 145 8.47 -17.42 8.44
C HIS A 145 7.17 -18.08 8.84
N GLY A 146 6.88 -18.12 10.14
CA GLY A 146 5.63 -18.68 10.60
C GLY A 146 5.37 -18.41 12.06
N TYR A 147 4.13 -18.60 12.46
CA TYR A 147 3.71 -18.55 13.85
C TYR A 147 2.54 -19.50 14.10
N SER A 148 2.31 -19.80 15.38
CA SER A 148 1.21 -20.63 15.84
C SER A 148 0.65 -20.01 17.12
N LYS A 149 -0.56 -19.44 17.05
CA LYS A 149 -1.17 -18.73 18.17
C LYS A 149 -2.62 -19.15 18.40
N ILE A 150 -3.21 -18.68 19.49
CA ILE A 150 -4.67 -18.76 19.70
C ILE A 150 -5.29 -17.41 19.41
N THR A 151 -6.25 -17.39 18.50
CA THR A 151 -7.04 -16.19 18.17
C THR A 151 -8.44 -16.34 18.74
N THR A 152 -8.87 -15.36 19.54
CA THR A 152 -10.24 -15.29 20.07
C THR A 152 -11.04 -14.22 19.35
N ILE A 153 -12.21 -14.58 18.83
CA ILE A 153 -13.01 -13.72 17.98
C ILE A 153 -14.49 -13.75 18.35
N ASN A 154 -15.18 -12.63 18.16
CA ASN A 154 -16.62 -12.56 18.18
C ASN A 154 -17.19 -12.84 16.78
N LEU A 155 -17.75 -14.03 16.55
CA LEU A 155 -18.30 -14.45 15.26
C LEU A 155 -19.46 -13.57 14.75
N ALA A 156 -20.13 -12.82 15.64
CA ALA A 156 -21.16 -11.88 15.23
C ALA A 156 -20.60 -10.50 14.83
N ASN A 157 -19.37 -10.18 15.24
CA ASN A 157 -18.68 -8.93 14.96
C ASN A 157 -17.16 -9.17 14.94
N PRO A 158 -16.62 -9.74 13.85
CA PRO A 158 -15.25 -10.25 13.82
C PRO A 158 -14.17 -9.17 13.93
N ASP A 159 -14.50 -7.90 13.67
CA ASP A 159 -13.59 -6.77 13.84
C ASP A 159 -13.50 -6.28 15.30
N GLN A 160 -14.37 -6.78 16.19
CA GLN A 160 -14.31 -6.47 17.61
C GLN A 160 -13.25 -7.33 18.30
N LEU A 161 -12.24 -6.69 18.89
CA LEU A 161 -11.28 -7.33 19.77
C LEU A 161 -12.02 -7.96 20.96
N VAL A 162 -11.74 -9.22 21.24
CA VAL A 162 -12.29 -9.94 22.39
C VAL A 162 -11.20 -10.13 23.43
N SER A 163 -11.43 -9.63 24.64
CA SER A 163 -10.53 -9.76 25.78
C SER A 163 -11.20 -10.53 26.92
N LEU A 164 -10.42 -11.25 27.74
CA LEU A 164 -10.93 -11.83 28.98
C LEU A 164 -11.53 -10.78 29.92
N THR A 165 -11.02 -9.54 29.89
CA THR A 165 -11.53 -8.42 30.71
C THR A 165 -12.94 -8.00 30.32
N ASP A 166 -13.44 -8.39 29.13
CA ASP A 166 -14.83 -8.13 28.72
C ASP A 166 -15.85 -8.95 29.54
N TYR A 167 -15.39 -10.07 30.13
CA TYR A 167 -16.26 -11.05 30.79
C TYR A 167 -15.93 -11.27 32.26
N PHE A 168 -14.67 -11.10 32.64
CA PHE A 168 -14.19 -11.34 34.00
C PHE A 168 -13.61 -10.07 34.61
N ASN A 169 -13.72 -9.94 35.93
CA ASN A 169 -13.14 -8.81 36.64
C ASN A 169 -11.60 -8.89 36.59
N GLU A 170 -10.94 -7.77 36.28
CA GLU A 170 -9.48 -7.69 36.17
C GLU A 170 -8.74 -8.20 37.41
N SER A 171 -9.22 -7.88 38.62
CA SER A 171 -8.61 -8.34 39.87
C SER A 171 -8.63 -9.87 40.00
N MET A 172 -9.67 -10.53 39.48
CA MET A 172 -9.77 -11.99 39.49
C MET A 172 -8.83 -12.62 38.47
N ILE A 173 -8.72 -12.00 37.29
CA ILE A 173 -7.77 -12.43 36.26
C ILE A 173 -6.34 -12.32 36.80
N LEU A 174 -5.97 -11.15 37.33
CA LEU A 174 -4.65 -10.91 37.92
C LEU A 174 -4.35 -11.92 39.02
N LYS A 175 -5.26 -12.11 39.98
CA LYS A 175 -5.10 -13.08 41.06
C LYS A 175 -4.87 -14.50 40.53
N ALA A 176 -5.59 -14.90 39.48
CA ALA A 176 -5.46 -16.21 38.90
C ALA A 176 -4.14 -16.38 38.12
N LEU A 177 -3.69 -15.34 37.40
CA LEU A 177 -2.40 -15.32 36.70
C LEU A 177 -1.23 -15.39 37.69
N LEU A 178 -1.26 -14.60 38.78
CA LEU A 178 -0.23 -14.63 39.82
C LEU A 178 -0.16 -15.96 40.58
N ALA A 179 -1.20 -16.79 40.50
CA ALA A 179 -1.21 -18.14 41.05
C ALA A 179 -0.64 -19.19 40.10
N ASP A 180 -0.41 -18.85 38.82
CA ASP A 180 0.17 -19.76 37.83
C ASP A 180 1.69 -19.91 38.03
N SER A 181 2.20 -21.13 37.93
CA SER A 181 3.60 -21.43 38.23
C SER A 181 4.58 -20.88 37.20
N LEU A 182 4.18 -20.70 35.93
CA LEU A 182 5.01 -20.07 34.91
C LEU A 182 5.13 -18.56 35.17
N ILE A 183 4.02 -17.93 35.55
CA ILE A 183 4.03 -16.50 35.93
C ILE A 183 4.83 -16.28 37.21
N GLN A 184 4.69 -17.14 38.22
CA GLN A 184 5.51 -17.05 39.44
C GLN A 184 7.00 -17.18 39.16
N LYS A 185 7.40 -18.08 38.25
CA LYS A 185 8.80 -18.20 37.81
C LYS A 185 9.27 -16.93 37.10
N ALA A 186 8.46 -16.36 36.21
CA ALA A 186 8.80 -15.14 35.49
C ALA A 186 8.97 -13.92 36.41
N LEU A 187 8.23 -13.90 37.53
CA LEU A 187 8.25 -12.82 38.50
C LEU A 187 9.24 -13.05 39.66
N ALA A 188 10.01 -14.14 39.67
CA ALA A 188 10.86 -14.52 40.80
C ALA A 188 11.95 -13.49 41.13
N GLU A 189 12.41 -12.72 40.13
CA GLU A 189 13.45 -11.69 40.27
C GLU A 189 12.88 -10.27 40.44
N ILE A 190 11.56 -10.12 40.57
CA ILE A 190 10.90 -8.81 40.67
C ILE A 190 10.60 -8.50 42.13
N ASP A 191 11.23 -7.45 42.66
CA ASP A 191 11.12 -7.05 44.08
C ASP A 191 9.70 -6.70 44.51
N THR A 192 8.89 -6.14 43.59
CA THR A 192 7.52 -5.71 43.88
C THR A 192 6.53 -6.44 42.97
N PRO A 193 5.75 -7.40 43.50
CA PRO A 193 4.75 -8.11 42.72
C PRO A 193 3.73 -7.14 42.12
N PRO A 194 3.36 -7.30 40.83
CA PRO A 194 2.43 -6.40 40.17
C PRO A 194 1.03 -6.50 40.79
N THR A 195 0.43 -5.35 41.08
CA THR A 195 -0.89 -5.24 41.74
C THR A 195 -2.02 -4.91 40.77
N THR A 196 -1.70 -4.64 39.50
CA THR A 196 -2.66 -4.42 38.40
C THR A 196 -2.24 -5.22 37.17
N LEU A 197 -3.17 -5.48 36.25
CA LEU A 197 -2.85 -6.12 34.96
C LEU A 197 -1.89 -5.25 34.14
N GLU A 198 -2.06 -3.93 34.20
CA GLU A 198 -1.14 -2.99 33.54
C GLU A 198 0.29 -3.12 34.09
N ALA A 199 0.45 -3.13 35.41
CA ALA A 199 1.76 -3.33 36.04
C ALA A 199 2.36 -4.69 35.67
N LEU A 200 1.52 -5.74 35.59
CA LEU A 200 1.96 -7.07 35.16
C LEU A 200 2.50 -7.03 33.72
N TYR A 201 1.83 -6.34 32.79
CA TYR A 201 2.31 -6.20 31.41
C TYR A 201 3.59 -5.37 31.30
N GLN A 202 3.74 -4.31 32.10
CA GLN A 202 4.98 -3.52 32.12
C GLN A 202 6.18 -4.36 32.56
N VAL A 203 5.97 -5.26 33.52
CA VAL A 203 6.99 -6.22 33.95
C VAL A 203 7.28 -7.24 32.85
N PHE A 204 6.26 -7.77 32.16
CA PHE A 204 6.47 -8.73 31.06
C PHE A 204 7.33 -8.19 29.92
N GLY A 205 7.23 -6.90 29.60
CA GLY A 205 8.10 -6.26 28.62
C GLY A 205 9.57 -6.12 29.05
N GLN A 206 9.89 -6.42 30.31
CA GLN A 206 11.23 -6.31 30.91
C GLN A 206 11.79 -7.66 31.37
N THR A 207 10.94 -8.67 31.54
CA THR A 207 11.36 -10.02 31.95
C THR A 207 11.95 -10.80 30.78
N PRO A 208 12.99 -11.62 31.02
CA PRO A 208 13.48 -12.56 30.01
C PRO A 208 12.42 -13.61 29.66
N ASP A 209 12.57 -14.23 28.49
CA ASP A 209 11.65 -15.26 27.99
C ASP A 209 11.52 -16.42 29.00
N ILE A 210 10.28 -16.91 29.19
CA ILE A 210 10.01 -18.03 30.11
C ILE A 210 10.38 -19.33 29.43
N VAL A 211 11.24 -20.13 30.07
CA VAL A 211 11.47 -21.51 29.64
C VAL A 211 10.33 -22.39 30.18
N ALA A 212 9.52 -22.93 29.27
CA ALA A 212 8.47 -23.89 29.57
C ALA A 212 8.60 -25.12 28.68
N ARG A 213 8.17 -26.27 29.20
CA ARG A 213 8.06 -27.48 28.39
C ARG A 213 6.80 -27.40 27.55
N SER A 214 6.94 -27.51 26.24
CA SER A 214 5.83 -27.48 25.29
C SER A 214 4.92 -28.70 25.42
N GLU A 215 3.76 -28.66 24.75
CA GLU A 215 2.86 -29.80 24.65
C GLU A 215 3.53 -31.07 24.06
N ASN A 216 4.51 -30.93 23.17
CA ASN A 216 5.25 -32.07 22.60
C ASN A 216 6.47 -32.49 23.42
N GLY A 217 6.69 -31.86 24.58
CA GLY A 217 7.76 -32.23 25.51
C GLY A 217 9.13 -31.60 25.20
N ILE A 218 9.18 -30.54 24.41
CA ILE A 218 10.41 -29.79 24.08
C ILE A 218 10.49 -28.58 25.01
N ASP A 219 11.65 -28.34 25.62
CA ASP A 219 11.84 -27.14 26.44
C ASP A 219 12.06 -25.92 25.52
N CYS A 220 11.15 -24.97 25.59
CA CYS A 220 11.07 -23.82 24.69
C CYS A 220 10.99 -22.51 25.48
N GLN A 221 11.57 -21.46 24.90
CA GLN A 221 11.44 -20.09 25.41
C GLN A 221 10.14 -19.48 24.86
N PHE A 222 9.37 -18.85 25.74
CA PHE A 222 8.09 -18.23 25.43
C PHE A 222 8.05 -16.78 25.91
N GLN A 223 7.43 -15.93 25.10
CA GLN A 223 7.23 -14.52 25.39
C GLN A 223 5.86 -14.26 26.00
N LEU A 224 5.83 -13.26 26.87
CA LEU A 224 4.60 -12.72 27.44
C LEU A 224 4.30 -11.37 26.79
N HIS A 225 3.34 -11.36 25.87
CA HIS A 225 2.95 -10.16 25.16
C HIS A 225 1.83 -9.38 25.88
N GLY A 226 1.70 -8.08 25.56
CA GLY A 226 0.66 -7.22 26.14
C GLY A 226 -0.77 -7.55 25.70
N ASP A 227 -0.93 -8.38 24.68
CA ASP A 227 -2.22 -8.85 24.14
C ASP A 227 -2.61 -10.26 24.64
N LEU A 228 -1.89 -10.81 25.63
CA LEU A 228 -2.09 -12.14 26.22
C LEU A 228 -3.57 -12.47 26.52
N LEU A 229 -4.33 -11.51 27.05
CA LEU A 229 -5.74 -11.71 27.42
C LEU A 229 -6.70 -11.79 26.23
N THR A 230 -6.21 -11.64 24.99
CA THR A 230 -6.96 -11.83 23.75
C THR A 230 -6.72 -13.21 23.13
N GLN A 231 -5.74 -13.96 23.65
CA GLN A 231 -5.31 -15.26 23.13
C GLN A 231 -5.76 -16.41 24.03
N PHE A 232 -7.07 -16.61 24.18
CA PHE A 232 -7.62 -17.56 25.15
C PHE A 232 -8.66 -18.52 24.58
N ALA A 233 -8.84 -19.66 25.25
CA ALA A 233 -9.92 -20.62 24.96
C ALA A 233 -10.60 -21.09 26.24
N PHE A 234 -11.93 -21.22 26.19
CA PHE A 234 -12.70 -21.83 27.28
C PHE A 234 -12.57 -23.36 27.20
N HIS A 235 -11.97 -23.96 28.22
CA HIS A 235 -11.58 -25.37 28.15
C HIS A 235 -12.61 -26.33 28.74
N HIS A 236 -12.99 -26.14 29.99
CA HIS A 236 -13.98 -26.98 30.67
C HIS A 236 -14.54 -26.23 31.89
N ILE A 237 -15.66 -26.71 32.42
CA ILE A 237 -16.23 -26.25 33.68
C ILE A 237 -15.81 -27.21 34.80
N ASP A 238 -15.26 -26.65 35.87
CA ASP A 238 -15.04 -27.34 37.14
C ASP A 238 -15.89 -26.64 38.21
N LYS A 239 -16.93 -27.33 38.67
CA LYS A 239 -17.93 -26.81 39.62
C LYS A 239 -18.56 -25.50 39.11
N ASP A 240 -18.27 -24.38 39.77
CA ASP A 240 -18.74 -23.02 39.49
C ASP A 240 -17.69 -22.14 38.78
N ARG A 241 -16.58 -22.74 38.37
CA ARG A 241 -15.47 -22.08 37.67
C ARG A 241 -15.31 -22.63 36.26
N VAL A 242 -14.80 -21.78 35.37
CA VAL A 242 -14.38 -22.17 34.03
C VAL A 242 -12.87 -22.15 33.95
N ALA A 243 -12.30 -23.25 33.47
CA ALA A 243 -10.89 -23.32 33.10
C ALA A 243 -10.69 -22.57 31.78
N VAL A 244 -9.74 -21.63 31.78
CA VAL A 244 -9.34 -20.84 30.62
C VAL A 244 -7.90 -21.18 30.30
N ARG A 245 -7.63 -21.50 29.03
CA ARG A 245 -6.28 -21.65 28.49
C ARG A 245 -5.88 -20.36 27.81
N ILE A 246 -4.69 -19.87 28.10
CA ILE A 246 -4.12 -18.67 27.50
C ILE A 246 -2.84 -19.12 26.79
N ALA A 247 -2.72 -18.88 25.50
CA ALA A 247 -1.54 -19.28 24.74
C ALA A 247 -0.34 -18.38 25.05
N LEU A 248 0.85 -18.99 25.01
CA LEU A 248 2.13 -18.30 25.04
C LEU A 248 2.78 -18.40 23.66
N GLU A 249 3.35 -17.30 23.18
CA GLU A 249 4.03 -17.27 21.89
C GLU A 249 5.49 -17.71 22.03
N PRO A 250 5.99 -18.60 21.16
CA PRO A 250 7.40 -19.00 21.19
C PRO A 250 8.34 -17.83 20.86
N ALA A 251 9.40 -17.68 21.64
CA ALA A 251 10.42 -16.65 21.41
C ALA A 251 11.37 -16.98 20.24
N THR A 252 11.44 -18.26 19.85
CA THR A 252 12.39 -18.75 18.85
C THR A 252 11.71 -19.56 17.74
N GLN A 253 12.27 -19.48 16.54
CA GLN A 253 11.75 -20.18 15.35
C GLN A 253 11.79 -21.71 15.47
N VAL A 254 12.71 -22.26 16.27
CA VAL A 254 12.80 -23.72 16.53
C VAL A 254 11.57 -24.22 17.27
N CYS A 255 10.94 -23.35 18.06
CA CYS A 255 9.76 -23.66 18.86
C CYS A 255 8.46 -23.18 18.22
N ARG A 256 8.46 -22.76 16.95
CA ARG A 256 7.30 -22.11 16.31
C ARG A 256 6.03 -22.96 16.30
N ASP A 257 6.17 -24.29 16.23
CA ASP A 257 5.06 -25.24 16.19
C ASP A 257 4.67 -25.73 17.60
N GLU A 258 5.50 -25.38 18.58
CA GLU A 258 5.31 -25.72 19.98
C GLU A 258 4.38 -24.70 20.65
N GLN A 259 3.42 -25.19 21.43
CA GLN A 259 2.54 -24.34 22.22
C GLN A 259 2.76 -24.60 23.70
N ALA A 260 2.89 -23.52 24.47
CA ALA A 260 2.70 -23.54 25.91
C ALA A 260 1.43 -22.75 26.25
N GLN A 261 0.75 -23.16 27.32
CA GLN A 261 -0.49 -22.53 27.74
C GLN A 261 -0.48 -22.30 29.25
N ILE A 262 -0.90 -21.10 29.65
CA ILE A 262 -1.26 -20.78 31.03
C ILE A 262 -2.66 -21.29 31.29
N GLY A 263 -2.87 -21.92 32.45
CA GLY A 263 -4.12 -22.54 32.84
C GLY A 263 -4.72 -21.90 34.08
N ILE A 264 -5.72 -21.04 33.92
CA ILE A 264 -6.37 -20.37 35.05
C ILE A 264 -7.82 -20.83 35.23
N TYR A 265 -8.29 -20.81 36.48
CA TYR A 265 -9.69 -21.03 36.82
C TYR A 265 -10.34 -19.72 37.25
N LEU A 266 -11.40 -19.32 36.53
CA LEU A 266 -12.14 -18.10 36.81
C LEU A 266 -13.59 -18.42 37.20
N PRO A 267 -14.19 -17.69 38.17
CA PRO A 267 -15.58 -17.89 38.53
C PRO A 267 -16.49 -17.55 37.34
N ILE A 268 -17.49 -18.38 37.08
CA ILE A 268 -18.36 -18.22 35.90
C ILE A 268 -19.24 -16.97 36.06
N PRO A 269 -19.09 -15.94 35.20
CA PRO A 269 -19.88 -14.73 35.29
C PRO A 269 -21.33 -15.01 34.87
N LYS A 270 -22.29 -14.28 35.46
CA LYS A 270 -23.73 -14.45 35.15
C LYS A 270 -24.03 -14.40 33.66
N LYS A 271 -23.36 -13.50 32.92
CA LYS A 271 -23.50 -13.33 31.47
C LYS A 271 -23.13 -14.58 30.66
N LEU A 272 -22.14 -15.37 31.12
CA LEU A 272 -21.67 -16.56 30.42
C LEU A 272 -22.25 -17.86 30.97
N ASN A 273 -22.91 -17.84 32.13
CA ASN A 273 -23.33 -19.05 32.85
C ASN A 273 -24.16 -20.01 31.98
N LEU A 274 -25.19 -19.50 31.31
CA LEU A 274 -26.06 -20.33 30.47
C LEU A 274 -25.32 -20.87 29.24
N VAL A 275 -24.58 -20.02 28.53
CA VAL A 275 -23.89 -20.41 27.29
C VAL A 275 -22.74 -21.38 27.55
N LEU A 276 -21.96 -21.20 28.62
CA LEU A 276 -20.90 -22.12 29.02
C LEU A 276 -21.48 -23.49 29.41
N LYS A 277 -22.58 -23.54 30.17
CA LYS A 277 -23.24 -24.80 30.53
C LYS A 277 -23.78 -25.55 29.30
N LYS A 278 -24.31 -24.83 28.31
CA LYS A 278 -24.74 -25.43 27.04
C LYS A 278 -23.56 -25.96 26.23
N ALA A 279 -22.47 -25.20 26.14
CA ALA A 279 -21.24 -25.60 25.45
C ALA A 279 -20.58 -26.83 26.12
N GLN A 280 -20.53 -26.88 27.45
CA GLN A 280 -20.02 -28.03 28.22
C GLN A 280 -20.77 -29.33 27.90
N LYS A 281 -22.07 -29.23 27.58
CA LYS A 281 -22.96 -30.34 27.21
C LYS A 281 -23.06 -30.55 25.69
N ALA A 282 -22.31 -29.80 24.89
CA ALA A 282 -22.39 -29.77 23.43
C ALA A 282 -23.82 -29.52 22.88
N GLN A 283 -24.66 -28.81 23.64
CA GLN A 283 -26.03 -28.45 23.23
C GLN A 283 -26.09 -27.17 22.39
N ALA A 284 -25.15 -26.26 22.62
CA ALA A 284 -24.94 -25.07 21.81
C ALA A 284 -23.47 -24.67 21.93
N GLY A 285 -22.73 -24.73 20.81
CA GLY A 285 -21.27 -24.65 20.81
C GLY A 285 -20.60 -25.81 21.56
N PHE A 286 -19.31 -25.65 21.88
CA PHE A 286 -18.51 -26.64 22.61
C PHE A 286 -17.33 -25.97 23.34
N LEU A 287 -16.79 -26.64 24.36
CA LEU A 287 -15.56 -26.22 25.04
C LEU A 287 -14.36 -27.01 24.51
N MET A 288 -13.14 -26.52 24.72
CA MET A 288 -11.91 -27.17 24.21
C MET A 288 -11.76 -28.63 24.64
N GLY A 289 -12.13 -28.96 25.88
CA GLY A 289 -12.12 -30.35 26.35
C GLY A 289 -13.18 -31.27 25.71
N LYS A 290 -14.03 -30.72 24.83
CA LYS A 290 -15.09 -31.41 24.07
C LYS A 290 -15.01 -31.12 22.57
N MET A 291 -13.90 -30.57 22.10
CA MET A 291 -13.70 -30.25 20.69
C MET A 291 -13.88 -31.52 19.81
N PRO A 292 -14.51 -31.39 18.62
CA PRO A 292 -14.48 -32.45 17.60
C PRO A 292 -13.03 -32.89 17.29
N LYS A 293 -12.84 -34.11 16.74
CA LYS A 293 -11.49 -34.64 16.40
C LYS A 293 -10.61 -33.56 15.76
N LYS A 294 -9.32 -33.49 16.14
CA LYS A 294 -8.31 -32.53 15.64
C LYS A 294 -8.26 -32.51 14.10
N GLN A 295 -9.10 -31.69 13.50
CA GLN A 295 -9.17 -31.40 12.08
C GLN A 295 -8.88 -29.91 11.93
N GLU A 296 -8.56 -29.48 10.71
CA GLU A 296 -8.23 -28.11 10.41
C GLU A 296 -8.90 -27.64 9.13
N THR A 297 -9.08 -26.33 9.04
CA THR A 297 -9.41 -25.60 7.83
C THR A 297 -8.12 -24.99 7.32
N ALA A 298 -7.82 -25.09 6.02
CA ALA A 298 -6.57 -24.60 5.46
C ALA A 298 -6.83 -23.65 4.27
N PHE A 299 -6.05 -22.56 4.23
CA PHE A 299 -6.08 -21.55 3.18
C PHE A 299 -4.70 -21.38 2.59
N TYR A 300 -4.66 -21.27 1.26
CA TYR A 300 -3.42 -21.10 0.53
C TYR A 300 -3.50 -19.85 -0.35
N PHE A 301 -2.51 -18.97 -0.22
CA PHE A 301 -2.35 -17.78 -1.04
C PHE A 301 -0.95 -17.76 -1.64
N SER A 302 -0.80 -17.18 -2.83
CA SER A 302 0.52 -16.97 -3.44
C SER A 302 0.60 -15.56 -3.99
N THR A 303 1.72 -14.88 -3.76
CA THR A 303 1.92 -13.56 -4.34
C THR A 303 1.98 -13.64 -5.86
N ASP A 304 2.38 -14.75 -6.47
CA ASP A 304 2.47 -14.87 -7.94
C ASP A 304 1.09 -14.89 -8.60
N THR A 305 0.14 -15.60 -7.99
CA THR A 305 -1.25 -15.56 -8.46
C THR A 305 -1.89 -14.20 -8.17
N TYR A 306 -1.44 -13.51 -7.12
CA TYR A 306 -1.96 -12.21 -6.70
C TYR A 306 -1.29 -10.99 -7.40
N THR A 307 -0.07 -11.11 -7.93
CA THR A 307 0.66 -10.04 -8.65
C THR A 307 0.06 -9.73 -10.02
N SER A 308 -0.75 -10.63 -10.58
CA SER A 308 -1.51 -10.38 -11.81
C SER A 308 -2.50 -9.19 -11.71
N TYR A 309 -2.67 -8.60 -10.52
CA TYR A 309 -3.60 -7.50 -10.24
C TYR A 309 -2.96 -6.13 -9.96
N GLN A 310 -1.63 -5.98 -10.07
CA GLN A 310 -1.01 -4.65 -10.00
C GLN A 310 -1.44 -3.80 -11.20
N VAL A 311 -2.25 -2.76 -10.94
CA VAL A 311 -2.65 -1.79 -11.96
C VAL A 311 -1.87 -0.52 -11.72
N ALA A 312 -0.63 -0.46 -12.22
CA ALA A 312 0.08 0.81 -12.25
C ALA A 312 -0.73 1.83 -13.06
N GLY A 313 -1.02 2.98 -12.46
CA GLY A 313 -1.69 4.08 -13.13
C GLY A 313 -2.28 5.10 -12.19
N THR A 314 -2.88 6.12 -12.76
CA THR A 314 -3.50 7.21 -12.01
C THR A 314 -5.00 7.17 -12.23
N ARG A 315 -5.79 7.37 -11.18
CA ARG A 315 -7.24 7.63 -11.27
C ARG A 315 -7.56 8.99 -10.70
N VAL A 316 -8.74 9.49 -11.06
CA VAL A 316 -9.32 10.71 -10.51
C VAL A 316 -10.74 10.41 -10.03
N THR A 317 -11.15 10.93 -8.87
CA THR A 317 -12.55 10.81 -8.42
C THR A 317 -13.48 11.59 -9.36
N THR A 318 -14.60 10.98 -9.75
CA THR A 318 -15.59 11.59 -10.65
C THR A 318 -16.77 12.22 -9.91
N VAL A 319 -16.86 12.00 -8.60
CA VAL A 319 -17.93 12.47 -7.72
C VAL A 319 -17.35 13.14 -6.47
N SER A 320 -18.09 14.08 -5.89
CA SER A 320 -17.80 14.59 -4.54
C SER A 320 -18.25 13.59 -3.48
N LYS A 321 -17.57 13.62 -2.33
CA LYS A 321 -17.79 12.73 -1.18
C LYS A 321 -17.56 11.24 -1.48
N ALA A 322 -16.63 10.92 -2.39
CA ALA A 322 -16.19 9.55 -2.58
C ALA A 322 -15.48 9.05 -1.32
N ARG A 323 -15.79 7.83 -0.85
CA ARG A 323 -15.26 7.31 0.42
C ARG A 323 -14.06 6.41 0.15
N LEU A 324 -12.90 6.81 0.65
CA LEU A 324 -11.73 5.95 0.76
C LEU A 324 -11.88 5.09 2.02
N ARG A 325 -11.67 3.79 1.90
CA ARG A 325 -12.02 2.81 2.93
C ARG A 325 -10.85 1.92 3.33
N SER A 326 -10.91 1.34 4.52
CA SER A 326 -9.89 0.38 5.00
C SER A 326 -9.97 -1.00 4.35
N SER A 327 -11.12 -1.35 3.75
CA SER A 327 -11.32 -2.62 3.05
C SER A 327 -12.19 -2.45 1.80
N PRO A 328 -12.07 -3.34 0.79
CA PRO A 328 -12.78 -3.21 -0.49
C PRO A 328 -14.23 -3.70 -0.41
N GLN A 329 -15.04 -3.11 0.48
CA GLN A 329 -16.44 -3.50 0.66
C GLN A 329 -17.33 -2.30 0.99
N LEU A 330 -18.60 -2.36 0.56
CA LEU A 330 -19.58 -1.30 0.78
C LEU A 330 -20.17 -1.28 2.19
N THR A 331 -19.93 -2.33 2.99
CA THR A 331 -20.58 -2.52 4.31
C THR A 331 -20.22 -1.43 5.32
N THR A 332 -21.01 -1.36 6.39
CA THR A 332 -20.79 -0.46 7.54
C THR A 332 -19.49 -0.76 8.29
N ASP A 333 -18.94 -1.95 8.08
CA ASP A 333 -17.82 -2.49 8.85
C ASP A 333 -16.47 -2.05 8.27
N SER A 334 -16.49 -1.54 7.04
CA SER A 334 -15.31 -0.91 6.43
C SER A 334 -15.17 0.55 6.88
N MET A 335 -14.14 0.84 7.68
CA MET A 335 -13.86 2.19 8.18
C MET A 335 -13.57 3.16 7.02
N ILE A 336 -14.19 4.35 7.07
CA ILE A 336 -13.90 5.43 6.14
C ILE A 336 -12.60 6.10 6.58
N ILE A 337 -11.56 5.96 5.77
CA ILE A 337 -10.25 6.58 5.99
C ILE A 337 -10.31 8.07 5.65
N GLU A 338 -10.95 8.42 4.53
CA GLU A 338 -11.01 9.79 4.01
C GLU A 338 -12.26 9.97 3.13
N ILE A 339 -12.81 11.18 3.13
CA ILE A 339 -13.86 11.59 2.20
C ILE A 339 -13.22 12.49 1.13
N LEU A 340 -13.28 12.05 -0.12
CA LEU A 340 -12.61 12.66 -1.25
C LEU A 340 -13.57 13.52 -2.06
N GLU A 341 -13.09 14.68 -2.53
CA GLU A 341 -13.83 15.58 -3.40
C GLU A 341 -13.73 15.16 -4.87
N LYS A 342 -14.64 15.66 -5.73
CA LYS A 342 -14.53 15.46 -7.19
C LYS A 342 -13.19 16.00 -7.67
N GLY A 343 -12.46 15.22 -8.45
CA GLY A 343 -11.15 15.61 -8.98
C GLY A 343 -9.96 15.12 -8.17
N THR A 344 -10.11 14.56 -6.97
CA THR A 344 -8.97 14.01 -6.21
C THR A 344 -8.19 12.97 -7.02
N VAL A 345 -6.89 13.20 -7.19
CA VAL A 345 -5.97 12.28 -7.88
C VAL A 345 -5.50 11.17 -6.96
N LEU A 346 -5.51 9.95 -7.51
CA LEU A 346 -5.28 8.71 -6.82
C LEU A 346 -4.21 7.93 -7.58
N LYS A 347 -3.12 7.57 -6.92
CA LYS A 347 -2.15 6.62 -7.49
C LYS A 347 -2.68 5.22 -7.23
N MET A 348 -3.00 4.48 -8.29
CA MET A 348 -3.42 3.09 -8.15
C MET A 348 -2.21 2.23 -7.78
N LEU A 349 -2.42 1.40 -6.78
CA LEU A 349 -1.46 0.42 -6.31
C LEU A 349 -1.92 -0.98 -6.70
N ALA A 350 -3.23 -1.27 -6.57
CA ALA A 350 -3.82 -2.55 -6.93
C ALA A 350 -5.32 -2.44 -7.23
N ARG A 351 -5.94 -3.57 -7.61
CA ARG A 351 -7.40 -3.73 -7.67
C ARG A 351 -7.83 -5.11 -7.15
N THR A 352 -9.10 -5.26 -6.77
CA THR A 352 -9.67 -6.56 -6.44
C THR A 352 -9.74 -7.48 -7.65
N PRO A 353 -9.70 -8.82 -7.47
CA PRO A 353 -9.79 -9.77 -8.56
C PRO A 353 -11.21 -9.86 -9.16
N PHE A 354 -12.24 -9.62 -8.34
CA PHE A 354 -13.63 -9.60 -8.74
C PHE A 354 -14.21 -8.18 -8.69
N GLN A 355 -15.24 -7.97 -9.51
CA GLN A 355 -16.04 -6.76 -9.47
C GLN A 355 -17.18 -6.93 -8.47
N GLU A 356 -17.44 -5.91 -7.66
CA GLU A 356 -18.62 -5.87 -6.79
C GLU A 356 -19.79 -5.24 -7.55
N ASP A 357 -20.97 -5.84 -7.42
CA ASP A 357 -22.19 -5.31 -8.03
C ASP A 357 -22.85 -4.31 -7.07
N ASN A 358 -22.83 -3.03 -7.45
CA ASN A 358 -23.51 -1.98 -6.72
C ASN A 358 -24.80 -1.58 -7.45
N ARG A 359 -25.95 -1.80 -6.81
CA ARG A 359 -27.29 -1.43 -7.34
C ARG A 359 -27.37 0.02 -7.85
N ARG A 360 -26.54 0.93 -7.33
CA ARG A 360 -26.52 2.35 -7.68
C ARG A 360 -25.49 2.74 -8.74
N TYR A 361 -24.37 2.02 -8.85
CA TYR A 361 -23.20 2.46 -9.62
C TYR A 361 -22.71 1.44 -10.67
N HIS A 362 -23.50 0.38 -10.92
CA HIS A 362 -23.13 -0.76 -11.75
C HIS A 362 -21.93 -1.55 -11.16
N ARG A 363 -21.54 -2.60 -11.87
CA ARG A 363 -20.48 -3.54 -11.48
C ARG A 363 -19.10 -2.96 -11.82
N ASP A 364 -18.22 -2.81 -10.82
CA ASP A 364 -16.84 -2.36 -11.00
C ASP A 364 -15.91 -2.97 -9.94
N TYR A 365 -14.60 -2.86 -10.12
CA TYR A 365 -13.58 -3.30 -9.18
C TYR A 365 -13.41 -2.32 -8.03
N TRP A 366 -12.87 -2.79 -6.91
CA TRP A 366 -12.23 -1.89 -5.94
C TRP A 366 -10.79 -1.66 -6.32
N TYR A 367 -10.30 -0.45 -6.07
CA TYR A 367 -8.93 -0.07 -6.32
C TYR A 367 -8.27 0.33 -5.01
N PHE A 368 -7.12 -0.28 -4.71
CA PHE A 368 -6.28 0.19 -3.63
C PHE A 368 -5.44 1.34 -4.16
N VAL A 369 -5.57 2.50 -3.52
CA VAL A 369 -5.01 3.76 -4.01
C VAL A 369 -4.23 4.48 -2.91
N GLU A 370 -3.23 5.24 -3.33
CA GLU A 370 -2.44 6.16 -2.52
C GLU A 370 -2.83 7.61 -2.86
N LEU A 371 -3.09 8.42 -1.83
CA LEU A 371 -3.30 9.86 -1.91
C LEU A 371 -1.95 10.60 -1.89
N GLU A 372 -1.94 11.85 -2.34
CA GLU A 372 -0.74 12.70 -2.33
C GLU A 372 -0.15 12.91 -0.92
N ASN A 373 -0.98 12.85 0.12
CA ASN A 373 -0.54 12.94 1.52
C ASN A 373 0.02 11.62 2.08
N GLY A 374 0.16 10.57 1.26
CA GLY A 374 0.67 9.24 1.64
C GLY A 374 -0.36 8.33 2.30
N LYS A 375 -1.59 8.78 2.55
CA LYS A 375 -2.66 7.88 3.00
C LYS A 375 -3.04 6.92 1.88
N ASN A 376 -3.34 5.69 2.23
CA ASN A 376 -3.80 4.68 1.30
C ASN A 376 -5.13 4.07 1.74
N GLY A 377 -5.82 3.43 0.80
CA GLY A 377 -7.11 2.80 1.07
C GLY A 377 -7.79 2.31 -0.20
N TRP A 378 -8.94 1.68 0.00
CA TRP A 378 -9.77 1.13 -1.07
C TRP A 378 -10.84 2.12 -1.52
N ILE A 379 -10.99 2.29 -2.82
CA ILE A 379 -12.05 3.09 -3.42
C ILE A 379 -12.77 2.31 -4.52
N PHE A 380 -14.09 2.44 -4.56
CA PHE A 380 -14.90 1.76 -5.57
C PHE A 380 -14.70 2.38 -6.95
N GLY A 381 -14.40 1.54 -7.93
CA GLY A 381 -13.99 1.91 -9.29
C GLY A 381 -14.93 2.87 -9.98
N ALA A 382 -16.25 2.66 -9.84
CA ALA A 382 -17.27 3.46 -10.51
C ALA A 382 -17.29 4.93 -10.05
N LEU A 383 -16.71 5.23 -8.88
CA LEU A 383 -16.56 6.58 -8.34
C LEU A 383 -15.32 7.31 -8.86
N THR A 384 -14.57 6.66 -9.74
CA THR A 384 -13.28 7.13 -10.21
C THR A 384 -13.10 6.85 -11.69
N LYS A 385 -12.13 7.52 -12.31
CA LYS A 385 -11.79 7.33 -13.71
C LYS A 385 -10.29 7.19 -13.88
N ARG A 386 -9.85 6.22 -14.67
CA ARG A 386 -8.44 6.06 -15.06
C ARG A 386 -7.98 7.21 -15.96
N LEU A 387 -6.88 7.84 -15.58
CA LEU A 387 -6.15 8.81 -16.40
C LEU A 387 -5.19 8.05 -17.30
N LYS A 388 -5.19 8.37 -18.60
CA LYS A 388 -4.25 7.79 -19.58
C LYS A 388 -2.85 8.40 -19.45
N ASN A 389 -2.76 9.65 -18.99
CA ASN A 389 -1.50 10.38 -18.77
C ASN A 389 -1.46 10.91 -17.33
N ALA A 390 -0.29 10.84 -16.70
CA ALA A 390 -0.08 11.48 -15.41
C ALA A 390 -0.23 13.02 -15.54
N PRO A 391 -0.75 13.72 -14.51
CA PRO A 391 -0.79 15.17 -14.51
C PRO A 391 0.60 15.78 -14.76
N LEU A 392 0.68 16.84 -15.55
CA LEU A 392 1.91 17.60 -15.80
C LEU A 392 2.40 18.32 -14.55
N THR A 393 1.47 18.81 -13.74
CA THR A 393 1.70 19.54 -12.48
C THR A 393 0.63 19.14 -11.46
N GLY A 394 0.82 19.52 -10.19
CA GLY A 394 -0.20 19.36 -9.15
C GLY A 394 -1.52 20.11 -9.47
N PRO A 395 -2.54 19.96 -8.61
CA PRO A 395 -3.84 20.60 -8.81
C PRO A 395 -3.73 22.11 -8.97
N ARG A 396 -4.55 22.66 -9.86
CA ARG A 396 -4.67 24.10 -10.10
C ARG A 396 -6.10 24.56 -9.83
N ARG A 397 -6.30 25.82 -9.47
CA ARG A 397 -7.61 26.43 -9.31
C ARG A 397 -7.82 27.57 -10.29
N THR A 398 -9.04 27.69 -10.79
CA THR A 398 -9.47 28.86 -11.56
C THR A 398 -9.39 30.12 -10.69
N THR A 399 -8.84 31.20 -11.24
CA THR A 399 -8.62 32.47 -10.51
C THR A 399 -9.80 33.44 -10.60
N ASP A 400 -10.65 33.26 -11.62
CA ASP A 400 -11.72 34.16 -12.01
C ASP A 400 -13.02 33.37 -12.26
N ASP A 401 -14.16 34.07 -12.26
CA ASP A 401 -15.44 33.49 -12.67
C ASP A 401 -15.54 33.44 -14.20
N GLY A 402 -16.25 32.43 -14.73
CA GLY A 402 -16.43 32.28 -16.17
C GLY A 402 -15.16 31.90 -16.95
N VAL A 403 -14.20 31.20 -16.32
CA VAL A 403 -13.01 30.67 -16.99
C VAL A 403 -13.43 29.69 -18.08
N ARG A 404 -13.11 30.04 -19.33
CA ARG A 404 -13.54 29.27 -20.51
C ARG A 404 -12.63 28.07 -20.73
N VAL A 405 -13.23 26.89 -20.78
CA VAL A 405 -12.57 25.68 -21.25
C VAL A 405 -12.82 25.54 -22.75
N LEU A 406 -11.75 25.58 -23.54
CA LEU A 406 -11.83 25.65 -25.00
C LEU A 406 -11.53 24.32 -25.69
N SER A 407 -12.04 24.11 -26.90
CA SER A 407 -11.76 22.91 -27.69
C SER A 407 -10.33 22.83 -28.23
N ALA A 408 -9.61 23.95 -28.29
CA ALA A 408 -8.22 24.04 -28.73
C ALA A 408 -7.49 25.18 -27.99
N PRO A 409 -6.14 25.17 -27.90
CA PRO A 409 -5.35 26.15 -27.15
C PRO A 409 -5.23 27.50 -27.87
N ARG A 410 -6.36 28.15 -28.17
CA ARG A 410 -6.45 29.45 -28.85
C ARG A 410 -7.77 30.16 -28.53
N LEU A 411 -7.74 31.49 -28.43
CA LEU A 411 -8.90 32.31 -28.04
C LEU A 411 -10.15 32.16 -28.92
N LYS A 412 -9.98 31.85 -30.21
CA LYS A 412 -11.09 31.67 -31.17
C LYS A 412 -11.68 30.26 -31.18
N ALA A 413 -11.24 29.36 -30.29
CA ALA A 413 -11.79 28.01 -30.22
C ALA A 413 -13.18 27.99 -29.56
N ASN A 414 -13.94 26.93 -29.82
CA ASN A 414 -15.26 26.75 -29.24
C ASN A 414 -15.16 26.58 -27.72
N ILE A 415 -16.06 27.23 -27.00
CA ILE A 415 -16.22 27.05 -25.56
C ILE A 415 -16.92 25.71 -25.33
N LEU A 416 -16.24 24.80 -24.65
CA LEU A 416 -16.78 23.51 -24.25
C LEU A 416 -17.51 23.59 -22.91
N GLU A 417 -16.97 24.38 -21.98
CA GLU A 417 -17.49 24.56 -20.63
C GLU A 417 -16.97 25.87 -20.03
N THR A 418 -17.60 26.34 -18.95
CA THR A 418 -17.16 27.49 -18.16
C THR A 418 -17.04 27.09 -16.70
N PHE A 419 -15.92 27.46 -16.08
CA PHE A 419 -15.66 27.22 -14.67
C PHE A 419 -15.70 28.52 -13.88
N ASP A 420 -16.38 28.49 -12.74
CA ASP A 420 -16.36 29.59 -11.79
C ASP A 420 -15.04 29.62 -11.00
N LYS A 421 -14.81 30.67 -10.24
CA LYS A 421 -13.61 30.84 -9.44
C LYS A 421 -13.46 29.75 -8.38
N GLY A 422 -12.24 29.26 -8.21
CA GLY A 422 -11.89 28.28 -7.18
C GLY A 422 -12.15 26.82 -7.54
N ILE A 423 -12.62 26.53 -8.76
CA ILE A 423 -12.74 25.18 -9.30
C ILE A 423 -11.35 24.58 -9.46
N THR A 424 -11.13 23.42 -8.82
CA THR A 424 -9.88 22.67 -8.94
C THR A 424 -9.86 21.87 -10.24
N VAL A 425 -8.79 22.01 -11.02
CA VAL A 425 -8.53 21.32 -12.28
C VAL A 425 -7.15 20.67 -12.27
N TYR A 426 -7.00 19.57 -13.01
CA TYR A 426 -5.71 18.89 -13.20
C TYR A 426 -5.27 19.04 -14.64
N THR A 427 -4.03 19.47 -14.82
CA THR A 427 -3.44 19.72 -16.14
C THR A 427 -2.60 18.52 -16.55
N PHE A 428 -2.73 18.05 -17.78
CA PHE A 428 -2.00 16.85 -18.26
C PHE A 428 -1.36 17.00 -19.64
N ALA A 429 -1.62 18.12 -20.32
CA ALA A 429 -0.84 18.57 -21.47
C ALA A 429 -0.71 20.09 -21.42
N ARG A 430 0.29 20.66 -22.10
CA ARG A 430 0.43 22.10 -22.29
C ARG A 430 0.69 22.43 -23.75
N SER A 431 0.33 23.64 -24.19
CA SER A 431 0.66 24.13 -25.52
C SER A 431 2.18 24.18 -25.73
N LYS A 432 2.63 24.08 -26.98
CA LYS A 432 4.06 24.16 -27.33
C LYS A 432 4.66 25.55 -27.10
N ARG A 433 3.84 26.60 -27.18
CA ARG A 433 4.24 28.00 -27.03
C ARG A 433 3.36 28.69 -25.99
N GLN A 434 3.90 29.71 -25.35
CA GLN A 434 3.13 30.64 -24.54
C GLN A 434 2.30 31.55 -25.45
N ASN A 435 1.17 32.00 -24.93
CA ASN A 435 0.30 32.96 -25.55
C ASN A 435 0.19 34.18 -24.64
N LYS A 436 0.20 35.37 -25.24
CA LYS A 436 -0.10 36.61 -24.53
C LYS A 436 -1.60 36.88 -24.64
N ILE A 437 -2.29 37.01 -23.51
CA ILE A 437 -3.72 37.34 -23.43
C ILE A 437 -3.85 38.49 -22.44
N GLY A 438 -4.16 39.68 -22.94
CA GLY A 438 -3.98 40.92 -22.16
C GLY A 438 -2.51 41.09 -21.74
N ASP A 439 -2.28 41.32 -20.46
CA ASP A 439 -0.95 41.47 -19.88
C ASP A 439 -0.32 40.16 -19.41
N LEU A 440 -1.05 39.04 -19.53
CA LEU A 440 -0.61 37.74 -19.04
C LEU A 440 0.07 36.94 -20.16
N LEU A 441 1.25 36.39 -19.88
CA LEU A 441 1.97 35.48 -20.76
C LEU A 441 2.05 34.09 -20.11
N ASP A 442 1.33 33.11 -20.66
CA ASP A 442 1.33 31.74 -20.12
C ASP A 442 1.03 30.70 -21.21
N TYR A 443 1.18 29.42 -20.89
CA TYR A 443 0.78 28.29 -21.71
C TYR A 443 -0.74 28.05 -21.60
N TRP A 444 -1.29 27.36 -22.60
CA TRP A 444 -2.58 26.69 -22.44
C TRP A 444 -2.35 25.33 -21.80
N TYR A 445 -3.25 24.91 -20.91
CA TYR A 445 -3.20 23.62 -20.25
C TYR A 445 -4.44 22.80 -20.58
N GLN A 446 -4.24 21.54 -20.92
CA GLN A 446 -5.32 20.61 -21.18
C GLN A 446 -5.84 20.03 -19.86
N VAL A 447 -7.16 20.05 -19.68
CA VAL A 447 -7.89 19.62 -18.48
C VAL A 447 -9.01 18.65 -18.83
N HIS A 448 -9.46 17.86 -17.85
CA HIS A 448 -10.60 16.95 -18.00
C HIS A 448 -11.90 17.66 -17.60
N LEU A 449 -12.96 17.43 -18.36
CA LEU A 449 -14.31 17.97 -18.10
C LEU A 449 -15.17 16.90 -17.42
N ASP A 450 -15.77 16.00 -18.21
CA ASP A 450 -16.50 14.80 -17.76
C ASP A 450 -16.43 13.71 -18.86
N ARG A 451 -16.64 12.43 -18.50
CA ARG A 451 -16.84 11.28 -19.43
C ARG A 451 -16.08 11.36 -20.77
N ASP A 452 -14.75 11.36 -20.68
CA ASP A 452 -13.78 11.31 -21.81
C ASP A 452 -13.56 12.61 -22.58
N LYS A 453 -14.22 13.69 -22.18
CA LYS A 453 -13.98 15.01 -22.74
C LYS A 453 -12.79 15.69 -22.09
N THR A 454 -12.01 16.37 -22.93
CA THR A 454 -10.89 17.21 -22.54
C THR A 454 -11.06 18.59 -23.16
N GLY A 455 -10.55 19.63 -22.51
CA GLY A 455 -10.47 20.96 -23.10
C GLY A 455 -9.25 21.72 -22.61
N TRP A 456 -9.10 22.96 -23.05
CA TRP A 456 -7.93 23.79 -22.84
C TRP A 456 -8.28 25.04 -22.05
N ILE A 457 -7.56 25.29 -20.96
CA ILE A 457 -7.67 26.51 -20.16
C ILE A 457 -6.38 27.31 -20.30
N PHE A 458 -6.47 28.63 -20.39
CA PHE A 458 -5.29 29.48 -20.39
C PHE A 458 -4.66 29.55 -18.99
N GLY A 459 -3.36 29.27 -18.90
CA GLY A 459 -2.62 29.18 -17.64
C GLY A 459 -2.68 30.44 -16.78
N GLY A 460 -2.77 31.61 -17.40
CA GLY A 460 -2.91 32.88 -16.68
C GLY A 460 -4.20 32.98 -15.85
N GLN A 461 -5.19 32.12 -16.11
CA GLN A 461 -6.45 32.01 -15.35
C GLN A 461 -6.45 30.83 -14.36
N LEU A 462 -5.29 30.22 -14.15
CA LEU A 462 -5.07 29.10 -13.23
C LEU A 462 -4.01 29.48 -12.20
N MET A 463 -4.23 29.11 -10.94
CA MET A 463 -3.22 29.16 -9.88
C MET A 463 -2.93 27.75 -9.36
N GLU A 464 -1.68 27.45 -9.03
CA GLU A 464 -1.38 26.19 -8.32
C GLU A 464 -1.99 26.25 -6.91
N THR A 465 -2.69 25.19 -6.50
CA THR A 465 -3.13 25.07 -5.09
C THR A 465 -1.94 24.64 -4.27
N GLU A 466 -1.15 25.60 -3.80
CA GLU A 466 0.01 25.34 -2.97
C GLU A 466 -0.23 25.75 -1.53
N THR A 467 0.22 24.90 -0.61
CA THR A 467 0.50 25.29 0.76
C THR A 467 1.92 25.84 0.80
N ARG A 468 2.05 27.14 1.08
CA ARG A 468 3.36 27.77 1.29
C ARG A 468 3.61 27.94 2.78
N VAL A 469 4.88 27.97 3.18
CA VAL A 469 5.26 28.29 4.57
C VAL A 469 5.93 29.65 4.59
N SER A 470 5.63 30.40 5.65
CA SER A 470 6.24 31.68 5.97
C SER A 470 7.75 31.57 6.15
N MET A 471 8.54 32.32 5.36
CA MET A 471 9.97 32.54 5.63
C MET A 471 10.20 33.82 6.44
N GLY A 472 10.66 33.66 7.68
CA GLY A 472 11.04 34.76 8.58
C GLY A 472 10.20 34.81 9.84
N LYS A 473 10.83 35.24 10.97
CA LYS A 473 10.20 35.29 12.29
C LYS A 473 8.86 36.02 12.26
N GLU A 474 8.75 37.02 11.38
CA GLU A 474 7.58 37.84 11.14
C GLU A 474 7.45 38.13 9.64
N ILE A 475 6.30 37.83 9.04
CA ILE A 475 5.99 38.19 7.66
C ILE A 475 4.88 39.22 7.62
N PRO A 476 5.14 40.42 7.09
CA PRO A 476 4.11 41.43 6.92
C PRO A 476 3.10 40.97 5.85
N VAL A 477 1.87 40.78 6.27
CA VAL A 477 0.70 40.66 5.40
C VAL A 477 0.17 42.07 5.17
N ARG A 478 0.16 42.50 3.91
CA ARG A 478 -0.17 43.86 3.52
C ARG A 478 -1.58 43.99 2.95
N SER A 479 -2.14 45.20 3.02
CA SER A 479 -3.47 45.51 2.49
C SER A 479 -3.52 45.48 0.96
N ALA A 480 -2.41 45.79 0.27
CA ALA A 480 -2.29 45.78 -1.18
C ALA A 480 -1.02 45.03 -1.65
N PRO A 481 -0.95 44.58 -2.92
CA PRO A 481 0.21 43.88 -3.47
C PRO A 481 1.36 44.84 -3.82
N GLU A 482 1.82 45.64 -2.86
CA GLU A 482 2.91 46.61 -3.03
C GLU A 482 3.65 46.87 -1.71
N GLN A 483 4.93 47.22 -1.79
CA GLN A 483 5.81 47.29 -0.61
C GLN A 483 5.44 48.43 0.35
N GLN A 484 4.88 49.53 -0.15
CA GLN A 484 4.52 50.70 0.66
C GLN A 484 3.18 50.58 1.38
N SER A 485 2.35 49.59 1.04
CA SER A 485 1.02 49.44 1.63
C SER A 485 1.03 48.99 3.08
N ASP A 486 -0.03 49.31 3.82
CA ASP A 486 -0.14 49.04 5.26
C ASP A 486 0.02 47.56 5.58
N VAL A 487 0.78 47.28 6.64
CA VAL A 487 0.85 45.93 7.24
C VAL A 487 -0.39 45.73 8.10
N ILE A 488 -1.28 44.84 7.67
CA ILE A 488 -2.56 44.58 8.33
C ILE A 488 -2.54 43.34 9.23
N LYS A 489 -1.57 42.45 9.05
CA LYS A 489 -1.31 41.29 9.91
C LYS A 489 0.15 40.89 9.77
N THR A 490 0.65 40.15 10.75
CA THR A 490 1.96 39.52 10.66
C THR A 490 1.81 38.01 10.86
N PHE A 491 2.37 37.20 9.96
CA PHE A 491 2.46 35.76 10.17
C PHE A 491 3.76 35.41 10.90
N ASP A 492 3.66 34.54 11.91
CA ASP A 492 4.83 33.98 12.60
C ASP A 492 5.29 32.69 11.90
N SER A 493 6.60 32.63 11.65
CA SER A 493 7.37 31.48 11.13
C SER A 493 7.06 30.12 11.74
N GLN A 494 6.71 30.04 13.03
CA GLN A 494 6.66 28.75 13.72
C GLN A 494 5.33 27.98 13.53
N HIS A 495 4.26 28.64 13.06
CA HIS A 495 2.91 28.04 13.15
C HIS A 495 1.97 28.33 11.96
N SER A 496 2.46 28.95 10.89
CA SER A 496 1.59 29.45 9.80
C SER A 496 1.81 28.68 8.50
N HIS A 497 1.02 27.63 8.23
CA HIS A 497 0.80 27.20 6.85
C HIS A 497 -0.05 28.27 6.16
N ILE A 498 0.41 28.76 5.02
CA ILE A 498 -0.24 29.84 4.28
C ILE A 498 -0.89 29.25 3.03
N TYR A 499 -2.19 29.51 2.87
CA TYR A 499 -2.90 29.19 1.63
C TYR A 499 -2.86 30.37 0.67
N ILE A 500 -2.55 30.07 -0.59
CA ILE A 500 -2.55 31.06 -1.67
C ILE A 500 -3.94 31.11 -2.33
N TYR A 501 -4.55 32.29 -2.34
CA TYR A 501 -5.86 32.58 -2.94
C TYR A 501 -5.74 33.30 -4.29
N GLY A 502 -4.57 33.81 -4.62
CA GLY A 502 -4.30 34.53 -5.86
C GLY A 502 -2.91 35.14 -5.88
N ARG A 503 -2.58 35.83 -6.97
CA ARG A 503 -1.33 36.58 -7.13
C ARG A 503 -1.57 37.92 -7.80
N SER A 504 -0.63 38.85 -7.67
CA SER A 504 -0.64 40.14 -8.36
C SER A 504 -0.47 39.95 -9.87
N LYS A 505 -0.87 40.97 -10.64
CA LYS A 505 -0.71 40.98 -12.11
C LYS A 505 0.75 41.15 -12.53
N HIS A 506 1.56 41.84 -11.72
CA HIS A 506 2.95 42.17 -12.02
C HIS A 506 3.88 41.65 -10.90
N GLN A 507 5.17 41.52 -11.23
CA GLN A 507 6.24 41.15 -10.30
C GLN A 507 6.95 42.39 -9.79
N ASP A 508 7.37 42.36 -8.54
CA ASP A 508 8.18 43.40 -7.91
C ASP A 508 9.56 42.85 -7.56
N LYS A 509 10.57 43.73 -7.55
CA LYS A 509 11.94 43.39 -7.14
C LYS A 509 12.22 43.95 -5.75
N ILE A 510 12.18 43.09 -4.73
CA ILE A 510 12.38 43.47 -3.32
C ILE A 510 13.58 42.70 -2.76
N GLY A 511 14.56 43.41 -2.20
CA GLY A 511 15.76 42.79 -1.63
C GLY A 511 16.57 41.95 -2.64
N GLY A 512 16.53 42.32 -3.92
CA GLY A 512 17.19 41.59 -5.01
C GLY A 512 16.40 40.40 -5.58
N ILE A 513 15.26 40.05 -4.98
CA ILE A 513 14.39 38.95 -5.43
C ILE A 513 13.27 39.53 -6.29
N LEU A 514 13.09 39.00 -7.50
CA LEU A 514 11.97 39.34 -8.39
C LEU A 514 10.86 38.28 -8.24
N ASP A 515 9.70 38.66 -7.71
CA ASP A 515 8.57 37.73 -7.53
C ASP A 515 7.22 38.46 -7.54
N TYR A 516 6.12 37.72 -7.57
CA TYR A 516 4.76 38.23 -7.42
C TYR A 516 4.41 38.47 -5.96
N TRP A 517 3.40 39.30 -5.73
CA TRP A 517 2.65 39.29 -4.47
C TRP A 517 1.60 38.20 -4.53
N TYR A 518 1.40 37.51 -3.42
CA TYR A 518 0.41 36.46 -3.30
C TYR A 518 -0.66 36.88 -2.32
N LYS A 519 -1.92 36.68 -2.70
CA LYS A 519 -3.06 36.88 -1.80
C LYS A 519 -3.16 35.65 -0.92
N VAL A 520 -3.14 35.84 0.39
CA VAL A 520 -2.90 34.76 1.34
C VAL A 520 -3.97 34.67 2.42
N GLY A 521 -4.12 33.50 3.04
CA GLY A 521 -4.93 33.31 4.25
C GLY A 521 -4.34 32.28 5.20
N ASP A 522 -4.80 32.32 6.45
CA ASP A 522 -4.28 31.49 7.55
C ASP A 522 -4.89 30.08 7.52
N SER A 523 -4.04 29.06 7.48
CA SER A 523 -4.46 27.65 7.50
C SER A 523 -5.22 27.23 8.76
N ARG A 524 -4.94 27.86 9.91
CA ARG A 524 -5.55 27.48 11.20
C ARG A 524 -7.05 27.79 11.22
N GLU A 525 -7.46 28.84 10.53
CA GLU A 525 -8.86 29.24 10.41
C GLU A 525 -9.62 28.26 9.49
N ARG A 526 -8.96 27.69 8.48
CA ARG A 526 -9.56 26.74 7.55
C ARG A 526 -9.77 25.35 8.17
N ASN A 527 -8.80 24.89 8.97
CA ASN A 527 -8.89 23.61 9.69
C ASN A 527 -10.00 23.60 10.75
N ARG A 528 -10.55 24.76 11.12
CA ARG A 528 -11.75 24.91 11.98
C ARG A 528 -13.06 24.89 11.18
N GLY A 529 -13.03 24.61 9.88
CA GLY A 529 -14.22 24.52 9.04
C GLY A 529 -14.83 25.86 8.63
N LEU A 530 -14.11 26.98 8.84
CA LEU A 530 -14.56 28.31 8.44
C LEU A 530 -14.17 28.58 6.98
N ASN A 531 -15.08 29.16 6.20
CA ASN A 531 -14.76 29.76 4.89
C ASN A 531 -13.86 30.97 5.14
N VAL A 532 -12.54 30.76 5.09
CA VAL A 532 -11.59 31.82 5.41
C VAL A 532 -11.45 32.76 4.22
N ALA A 533 -11.89 34.02 4.39
CA ALA A 533 -11.58 35.07 3.44
C ALA A 533 -10.05 35.29 3.39
N PRO A 534 -9.49 35.63 2.22
CA PRO A 534 -8.09 36.01 2.14
C PRO A 534 -7.80 37.21 3.05
N VAL A 535 -6.72 37.10 3.82
CA VAL A 535 -6.36 38.03 4.89
C VAL A 535 -5.55 39.21 4.37
N GLY A 536 -4.79 39.06 3.28
CA GLY A 536 -4.05 40.15 2.65
C GLY A 536 -3.02 39.65 1.65
N TRP A 537 -1.95 40.41 1.44
CA TRP A 537 -0.91 40.16 0.43
C TRP A 537 0.47 39.95 1.05
N VAL A 538 1.22 38.97 0.54
CA VAL A 538 2.59 38.69 0.97
C VAL A 538 3.49 38.58 -0.26
N PHE A 539 4.67 39.18 -0.18
CA PHE A 539 5.65 39.11 -1.27
C PHE A 539 6.19 37.68 -1.42
N GLY A 540 6.23 37.18 -2.65
CA GLY A 540 6.67 35.81 -2.96
C GLY A 540 8.04 35.45 -2.42
N GLY A 541 8.98 36.41 -2.44
CA GLY A 541 10.31 36.25 -1.86
C GLY A 541 10.33 35.99 -0.35
N GLN A 542 9.20 36.14 0.35
CA GLN A 542 9.02 35.88 1.78
C GLN A 542 8.25 34.57 2.06
N ILE A 543 7.75 33.87 1.04
CA ILE A 543 7.04 32.59 1.21
C ILE A 543 7.64 31.48 0.34
N MET A 544 7.78 30.29 0.90
CA MET A 544 8.34 29.15 0.16
C MET A 544 7.31 28.09 -0.13
N LYS A 545 7.42 27.46 -1.30
CA LYS A 545 6.73 26.21 -1.59
C LYS A 545 7.27 25.13 -0.64
N THR A 546 6.39 24.60 0.21
CA THR A 546 6.70 23.35 0.91
C THR A 546 6.56 22.22 -0.08
N GLY A 547 7.45 21.24 -0.02
CA GLY A 547 7.41 20.14 -0.95
C GLY A 547 8.37 19.03 -0.59
N THR A 548 8.06 17.86 -1.11
CA THR A 548 8.93 16.71 -1.01
C THR A 548 10.05 16.84 -2.04
N GLN A 549 11.29 16.76 -1.56
CA GLN A 549 12.49 16.81 -2.38
C GLN A 549 13.29 15.53 -2.20
N ILE A 550 14.07 15.18 -3.21
CA ILE A 550 14.97 14.04 -3.19
C ILE A 550 16.42 14.53 -3.18
N THR A 551 17.24 13.86 -2.39
CA THR A 551 18.66 14.17 -2.28
C THR A 551 19.41 13.69 -3.53
N MET A 552 20.12 14.58 -4.23
CA MET A 552 20.73 14.27 -5.53
C MET A 552 22.14 13.70 -5.46
N VAL A 553 22.79 13.79 -4.29
CA VAL A 553 24.18 13.37 -4.07
C VAL A 553 24.26 12.32 -2.97
N SER A 554 25.29 11.47 -3.03
CA SER A 554 25.49 10.35 -2.09
C SER A 554 25.86 10.78 -0.66
N ARG A 555 26.29 12.05 -0.46
CA ARG A 555 26.76 12.58 0.83
C ARG A 555 26.26 14.00 1.12
N ALA A 556 24.95 14.26 1.00
CA ALA A 556 24.43 15.57 1.37
C ALA A 556 24.51 15.76 2.89
N SER A 557 25.23 16.79 3.33
CA SER A 557 25.43 17.05 4.75
C SER A 557 24.26 17.83 5.33
N MET A 558 23.58 17.24 6.31
CA MET A 558 22.54 17.92 7.10
C MET A 558 23.20 18.62 8.29
N ARG A 559 22.88 19.90 8.49
CA ARG A 559 23.54 20.77 9.46
C ARG A 559 22.57 21.40 10.45
N SER A 560 23.07 21.82 11.60
CA SER A 560 22.25 22.45 12.64
C SER A 560 21.77 23.87 12.27
N ALA A 561 22.43 24.54 11.33
CA ALA A 561 22.09 25.88 10.84
C ALA A 561 22.42 26.00 9.33
N PRO A 562 21.85 26.99 8.60
CA PRO A 562 22.06 27.17 7.15
C PRO A 562 23.45 27.76 6.83
N SER A 563 24.52 27.02 7.13
CA SER A 563 25.88 27.46 6.91
C SER A 563 26.85 26.28 6.78
N LEU A 564 27.88 26.41 5.95
CA LEU A 564 28.97 25.43 5.86
C LEU A 564 29.76 25.27 7.17
N ARG A 565 29.75 26.29 8.04
CA ARG A 565 30.44 26.27 9.33
C ARG A 565 29.62 25.59 10.44
N ALA A 566 28.32 25.40 10.23
CA ALA A 566 27.44 24.81 11.22
C ALA A 566 27.73 23.33 11.45
N LYS A 567 27.53 22.85 12.69
CA LYS A 567 27.74 21.44 13.07
C LYS A 567 26.94 20.52 12.16
N ARG A 568 27.61 19.50 11.63
CA ARG A 568 26.95 18.44 10.85
C ARG A 568 26.21 17.54 11.83
N ILE A 569 24.91 17.40 11.63
CA ILE A 569 24.03 16.58 12.48
C ILE A 569 23.58 15.28 11.79
N GLY A 570 23.89 15.14 10.50
CA GLY A 570 23.63 13.92 9.76
C GLY A 570 24.16 13.97 8.33
N ARG A 571 24.05 12.83 7.65
CA ARG A 571 24.27 12.71 6.20
C ARG A 571 23.06 12.04 5.57
N LEU A 572 22.62 12.60 4.44
CA LEU A 572 21.56 12.03 3.62
C LEU A 572 22.21 11.36 2.41
N LYS A 573 21.79 10.12 2.12
CA LYS A 573 22.19 9.36 0.94
C LYS A 573 21.46 9.90 -0.30
N LYS A 574 21.98 9.60 -1.50
CA LYS A 574 21.28 9.88 -2.76
C LYS A 574 19.95 9.13 -2.78
N GLY A 575 18.91 9.77 -3.30
CA GLY A 575 17.58 9.18 -3.35
C GLY A 575 16.76 9.35 -2.08
N VAL A 576 17.35 9.86 -0.99
CA VAL A 576 16.59 10.08 0.26
C VAL A 576 15.59 11.20 0.06
N VAL A 577 14.34 10.87 0.33
CA VAL A 577 13.19 11.76 0.29
C VAL A 577 13.13 12.56 1.59
N VAL A 578 13.00 13.89 1.46
CA VAL A 578 12.90 14.83 2.57
C VAL A 578 11.80 15.85 2.32
N ASN A 579 11.17 16.33 3.39
CA ASN A 579 10.18 17.40 3.29
C ASN A 579 10.85 18.73 3.63
N THR A 580 10.79 19.72 2.73
CA THR A 580 11.28 21.08 3.01
C THR A 580 10.27 21.83 3.89
N ILE A 581 10.76 22.36 5.01
CA ILE A 581 9.94 23.04 6.01
C ILE A 581 10.38 24.49 6.26
N ALA A 582 11.62 24.86 5.93
CA ALA A 582 12.10 26.26 5.94
C ALA A 582 13.21 26.47 4.90
N ARG A 583 13.54 27.73 4.59
CA ARG A 583 14.62 28.14 3.66
C ARG A 583 15.39 29.33 4.24
N SER A 584 16.68 29.46 3.94
CA SER A 584 17.47 30.62 4.33
C SER A 584 16.97 31.89 3.63
N THR A 585 17.22 33.05 4.25
CA THR A 585 16.82 34.36 3.71
C THR A 585 17.70 34.82 2.55
N HIS A 586 18.95 34.34 2.51
CA HIS A 586 19.92 34.64 1.45
C HIS A 586 20.42 33.35 0.80
N GLN A 587 20.89 33.48 -0.45
CA GLN A 587 21.59 32.42 -1.15
C GLN A 587 23.07 32.43 -0.76
N ASP A 588 23.65 31.25 -0.59
CA ASP A 588 25.08 31.10 -0.45
C ASP A 588 25.67 30.59 -1.77
N LYS A 589 26.85 31.09 -2.12
CA LYS A 589 27.64 30.52 -3.21
C LYS A 589 28.55 29.44 -2.63
N ILE A 590 28.27 28.19 -2.99
CA ILE A 590 29.07 27.03 -2.58
C ILE A 590 29.61 26.35 -3.83
N ALA A 591 30.92 26.39 -3.98
CA ALA A 591 31.60 26.04 -5.24
C ALA A 591 31.01 26.83 -6.42
N ARG A 592 30.50 26.16 -7.46
CA ARG A 592 29.93 26.79 -8.66
C ARG A 592 28.42 27.08 -8.53
N ASN A 593 27.78 26.62 -7.46
CA ASN A 593 26.33 26.71 -7.31
C ASN A 593 25.95 27.86 -6.36
N LEU A 594 25.01 28.68 -6.80
CA LEU A 594 24.36 29.70 -5.99
C LEU A 594 22.96 29.19 -5.64
N ASP A 595 22.70 28.92 -4.37
CA ASP A 595 21.40 28.40 -3.94
C ASP A 595 21.11 28.79 -2.49
N TYR A 596 19.86 28.59 -2.07
CA TYR A 596 19.46 28.72 -0.68
C TYR A 596 19.81 27.46 0.12
N TRP A 597 19.83 27.58 1.44
CA TRP A 597 19.73 26.44 2.34
C TRP A 597 18.26 26.13 2.61
N TYR A 598 17.93 24.86 2.73
CA TYR A 598 16.60 24.38 3.07
C TYR A 598 16.66 23.60 4.38
N GLN A 599 15.81 23.95 5.34
CA GLN A 599 15.55 23.11 6.48
C GLN A 599 14.63 21.99 6.04
N VAL A 600 15.05 20.77 6.26
CA VAL A 600 14.38 19.56 5.81
C VAL A 600 14.09 18.63 6.98
N LYS A 601 12.99 17.88 6.89
CA LYS A 601 12.64 16.79 7.80
C LYS A 601 12.73 15.46 7.05
N SER A 602 13.53 14.52 7.53
CA SER A 602 13.61 13.16 6.96
C SER A 602 12.42 12.29 7.38
N ALA A 603 12.22 11.16 6.70
CA ALA A 603 11.23 10.14 7.09
C ALA A 603 11.43 9.64 8.53
N SER A 604 12.68 9.55 8.98
CA SER A 604 13.04 9.21 10.37
C SER A 604 12.80 10.35 11.39
N GLY A 605 12.19 11.46 10.98
CA GLY A 605 11.85 12.58 11.84
C GLY A 605 12.97 13.57 12.14
N LYS A 606 14.21 13.34 11.68
CA LYS A 606 15.34 14.26 11.91
C LYS A 606 15.17 15.55 11.12
N VAL A 607 15.45 16.68 11.76
CA VAL A 607 15.32 18.02 11.19
C VAL A 607 16.69 18.70 11.11
N GLY A 608 17.01 19.29 9.96
CA GLY A 608 18.25 20.05 9.78
C GLY A 608 18.34 20.76 8.43
N TRP A 609 19.42 21.51 8.22
CA TRP A 609 19.63 22.35 7.03
C TRP A 609 20.50 21.64 5.98
N VAL A 610 20.07 21.68 4.72
CA VAL A 610 20.76 21.12 3.55
C VAL A 610 20.81 22.18 2.46
N PHE A 611 21.95 22.26 1.75
CA PHE A 611 22.10 23.22 0.66
C PHE A 611 21.28 22.83 -0.57
N GLY A 612 20.56 23.78 -1.16
CA GLY A 612 19.52 23.56 -2.17
C GLY A 612 19.97 22.82 -3.41
N SER A 613 21.17 23.13 -3.91
CA SER A 613 21.69 22.47 -5.12
C SER A 613 21.93 20.96 -4.96
N LEU A 614 21.83 20.45 -3.73
CA LEU A 614 21.91 19.02 -3.41
C LEU A 614 20.53 18.34 -3.36
N LEU A 615 19.45 19.08 -3.61
CA LEU A 615 18.06 18.64 -3.54
C LEU A 615 17.36 18.85 -4.88
N MET A 616 16.40 17.99 -5.20
CA MET A 616 15.55 18.10 -6.38
C MET A 616 14.09 17.92 -5.99
N PRO A 617 13.15 18.79 -6.40
CA PRO A 617 11.74 18.59 -6.11
C PRO A 617 11.17 17.36 -6.84
N ILE A 618 10.39 16.54 -6.13
CA ILE A 618 9.66 15.42 -6.74
C ILE A 618 8.48 15.99 -7.54
N GLY A 619 8.44 15.72 -8.85
CA GLY A 619 7.39 16.22 -9.76
C GLY A 619 7.88 16.92 -11.03
N PHE A 620 9.18 17.19 -11.18
CA PHE A 620 9.75 17.68 -12.44
C PHE A 620 10.21 16.51 -13.32
N SER A 621 9.44 16.18 -14.36
CA SER A 621 9.72 15.08 -15.30
C SER A 621 10.76 15.41 -16.40
N LYS A 622 11.69 16.35 -16.14
CA LYS A 622 12.85 16.54 -17.03
C LYS A 622 14.13 16.78 -16.24
N VAL A 623 15.05 15.82 -16.32
CA VAL A 623 16.49 16.07 -16.13
C VAL A 623 16.90 17.10 -17.18
N PRO A 624 17.51 18.25 -16.82
CA PRO A 624 18.12 19.12 -17.82
C PRO A 624 19.29 18.36 -18.46
N SER A 625 19.18 18.08 -19.76
CA SER A 625 20.34 17.72 -20.58
C SER A 625 21.25 18.95 -20.64
N TYR A 626 22.37 18.93 -19.91
CA TYR A 626 23.43 19.91 -20.13
C TYR A 626 24.11 19.56 -21.45
N SER A 627 24.04 20.48 -22.42
CA SER A 627 24.81 20.38 -23.66
C SER A 627 26.28 20.61 -23.33
N THR A 628 27.09 19.57 -23.55
CA THR A 628 28.55 19.68 -23.59
C THR A 628 28.94 20.34 -24.92
N SER A 629 29.12 21.64 -24.91
CA SER A 629 29.94 22.32 -25.92
C SER A 629 30.50 23.60 -25.32
N GLU A 630 31.83 23.67 -25.33
CA GLU A 630 32.69 24.82 -25.04
C GLU A 630 32.92 25.18 -23.56
N VAL A 631 33.88 24.50 -22.94
CA VAL A 631 34.89 25.17 -22.10
C VAL A 631 36.27 24.63 -22.49
N ALA A 632 37.17 25.56 -22.72
CA ALA A 632 38.50 25.42 -23.29
C ALA A 632 39.45 24.50 -22.50
N ILE A 633 40.34 23.93 -23.30
CA ILE A 633 41.50 23.09 -23.00
C ILE A 633 42.31 23.64 -21.82
N VAL A 634 42.43 22.84 -20.77
CA VAL A 634 43.61 22.80 -19.90
C VAL A 634 44.06 21.35 -19.89
N GLN A 635 45.33 21.15 -20.19
CA GLN A 635 45.97 19.91 -20.59
C GLN A 635 45.63 18.70 -19.70
N GLU A 636 45.34 17.59 -20.39
CA GLU A 636 45.39 16.23 -19.84
C GLU A 636 46.75 15.98 -19.18
N THR A 637 46.72 15.55 -17.92
CA THR A 637 47.84 14.83 -17.32
C THR A 637 47.49 13.35 -17.31
N ASP A 638 48.41 12.54 -17.87
CA ASP A 638 48.36 11.10 -18.18
C ASP A 638 48.00 10.12 -17.05
N GLU A 639 47.46 10.55 -15.91
CA GLU A 639 47.18 9.65 -14.77
C GLU A 639 45.84 8.89 -14.86
N PHE A 640 44.81 9.44 -15.53
CA PHE A 640 43.47 8.82 -15.54
C PHE A 640 43.28 7.68 -16.57
N ALA A 641 44.16 7.56 -17.57
CA ALA A 641 44.10 6.46 -18.53
C ALA A 641 44.62 5.12 -17.94
N SER A 642 45.25 5.14 -16.76
CA SER A 642 45.87 3.96 -16.15
C SER A 642 44.92 3.07 -15.33
N MET A 643 43.69 3.53 -15.03
CA MET A 643 42.79 2.83 -14.08
C MET A 643 41.70 1.95 -14.69
N GLN A 644 41.54 1.91 -16.02
CA GLN A 644 40.52 1.08 -16.69
C GLN A 644 41.12 -0.21 -17.28
N LYS A 645 41.86 -0.95 -16.44
CA LYS A 645 42.53 -2.19 -16.84
C LYS A 645 41.68 -3.41 -16.48
N TRP A 646 41.60 -4.37 -17.39
CA TRP A 646 40.98 -5.66 -17.13
C TRP A 646 41.67 -6.39 -15.98
N PRO A 647 40.91 -7.04 -15.08
CA PRO A 647 41.46 -7.75 -13.93
C PRO A 647 42.43 -8.86 -14.35
N ASP A 648 42.11 -9.59 -15.43
CA ASP A 648 42.95 -10.60 -16.08
C ASP A 648 42.63 -10.65 -17.60
N LYS A 649 43.53 -11.20 -18.42
CA LYS A 649 43.37 -11.26 -19.90
C LYS A 649 42.15 -12.07 -20.33
N GLN A 650 41.80 -13.07 -19.53
CA GLN A 650 40.64 -13.93 -19.71
C GLN A 650 40.22 -14.44 -18.33
N LEU A 651 38.93 -14.45 -18.06
CA LEU A 651 38.35 -15.03 -16.86
C LEU A 651 37.51 -16.24 -17.26
N ASN A 652 37.73 -17.36 -16.58
CA ASN A 652 36.88 -18.53 -16.70
C ASN A 652 36.06 -18.67 -15.42
N CYS A 653 34.75 -18.58 -15.57
CA CYS A 653 33.79 -18.58 -14.48
C CYS A 653 32.86 -19.78 -14.59
N SER A 654 32.43 -20.32 -13.45
CA SER A 654 31.45 -21.39 -13.38
C SER A 654 30.55 -21.27 -12.15
N GLY A 655 29.34 -21.82 -12.25
CA GLY A 655 28.42 -21.99 -11.13
C GLY A 655 27.74 -23.36 -11.20
N THR A 656 27.25 -23.84 -10.05
CA THR A 656 26.88 -25.24 -9.85
C THR A 656 25.38 -25.52 -9.92
N GLU A 657 24.49 -24.54 -9.66
CA GLU A 657 23.03 -24.75 -9.73
C GLU A 657 22.26 -23.51 -10.23
N PRO A 658 21.70 -23.53 -11.47
CA PRO A 658 21.97 -24.52 -12.52
C PRO A 658 23.46 -24.51 -12.93
N PHE A 659 23.98 -25.58 -13.54
CA PHE A 659 25.35 -25.53 -14.04
C PHE A 659 25.49 -24.58 -15.22
N TRP A 660 26.54 -23.78 -15.21
CA TRP A 660 26.89 -22.88 -16.30
C TRP A 660 28.39 -22.60 -16.33
N ASP A 661 28.89 -22.25 -17.52
CA ASP A 661 30.25 -21.79 -17.74
C ASP A 661 30.25 -20.44 -18.49
N ILE A 662 31.14 -19.53 -18.09
CA ILE A 662 31.34 -18.25 -18.74
C ILE A 662 32.83 -18.02 -18.97
N THR A 663 33.19 -17.66 -20.20
CA THR A 663 34.52 -17.14 -20.54
C THR A 663 34.39 -15.66 -20.87
N ILE A 664 35.06 -14.79 -20.11
CA ILE A 664 35.06 -13.32 -20.31
C ILE A 664 36.45 -12.88 -20.79
N SER A 665 36.51 -12.08 -21.84
CA SER A 665 37.75 -11.47 -22.33
C SER A 665 37.46 -10.12 -22.99
N GLU A 666 38.52 -9.37 -23.31
CA GLU A 666 38.45 -8.16 -24.14
C GLU A 666 37.78 -8.40 -25.51
N LYS A 667 37.86 -9.64 -26.03
CA LYS A 667 37.32 -10.02 -27.34
C LYS A 667 35.85 -10.40 -27.29
N GLY A 668 35.23 -10.54 -26.11
CA GLY A 668 33.86 -11.01 -26.00
C GLY A 668 33.61 -11.90 -24.79
N VAL A 669 32.34 -12.24 -24.60
CA VAL A 669 31.88 -13.21 -23.59
C VAL A 669 31.27 -14.43 -24.28
N ARG A 670 31.68 -15.63 -23.85
CA ARG A 670 31.05 -16.90 -24.20
C ARG A 670 30.31 -17.42 -22.98
N TYR A 671 29.00 -17.63 -23.08
CA TYR A 671 28.16 -18.26 -22.06
C TYR A 671 27.74 -19.66 -22.53
N GLY A 672 27.84 -20.65 -21.66
CA GLY A 672 27.30 -22.00 -21.84
C GLY A 672 26.42 -22.39 -20.65
N ASP A 673 25.35 -23.14 -20.93
CA ASP A 673 24.47 -23.75 -19.91
C ASP A 673 24.49 -25.29 -20.02
N VAL A 674 23.83 -25.96 -19.06
CA VAL A 674 23.63 -27.43 -19.01
C VAL A 674 23.07 -28.02 -20.30
N GLU A 675 22.29 -27.26 -21.07
CA GLU A 675 21.72 -27.69 -22.34
C GLU A 675 22.69 -27.51 -23.53
N LYS A 676 23.93 -27.09 -23.24
CA LYS A 676 25.00 -26.78 -24.20
C LYS A 676 24.63 -25.66 -25.18
N GLN A 677 23.69 -24.79 -24.82
CA GLN A 677 23.40 -23.61 -25.63
C GLN A 677 24.52 -22.59 -25.43
N VAL A 678 25.37 -22.43 -26.44
CA VAL A 678 26.46 -21.46 -26.41
C VAL A 678 25.98 -20.11 -26.96
N ILE A 679 26.03 -19.08 -26.13
CA ILE A 679 25.72 -17.70 -26.51
C ILE A 679 27.01 -16.90 -26.50
N TYR A 680 27.31 -16.23 -27.62
CA TYR A 680 28.46 -15.36 -27.75
C TYR A 680 28.04 -13.88 -27.75
N PHE A 681 28.76 -13.05 -27.00
CA PHE A 681 28.58 -11.60 -26.90
C PHE A 681 29.88 -10.91 -27.36
N PRO A 682 29.96 -10.43 -28.61
CA PRO A 682 31.19 -9.85 -29.17
C PRO A 682 31.52 -8.45 -28.64
N ALA A 683 30.52 -7.70 -28.17
CA ALA A 683 30.74 -6.34 -27.65
C ALA A 683 30.77 -6.37 -26.13
N VAL A 684 31.85 -5.86 -25.53
CA VAL A 684 32.03 -5.81 -24.07
C VAL A 684 32.51 -4.44 -23.63
N SER A 685 31.91 -3.90 -22.57
CA SER A 685 32.37 -2.68 -21.90
C SER A 685 32.64 -2.96 -20.42
N LEU A 686 33.81 -2.52 -19.93
CA LEU A 686 34.25 -2.66 -18.56
C LEU A 686 34.16 -1.31 -17.83
N ASN A 687 33.54 -1.30 -16.66
CA ASN A 687 33.55 -0.16 -15.73
C ASN A 687 34.13 -0.61 -14.40
N VAL A 688 35.13 0.13 -13.89
CA VAL A 688 35.67 -0.09 -12.54
C VAL A 688 34.86 0.76 -11.57
N SER A 689 34.53 0.20 -10.40
CA SER A 689 33.86 0.96 -9.35
C SER A 689 34.73 2.13 -8.88
N SER A 690 34.13 3.32 -8.79
CA SER A 690 34.83 4.54 -8.39
C SER A 690 35.27 4.57 -6.92
N ASN A 691 34.78 3.64 -6.10
CA ASN A 691 35.06 3.57 -4.66
C ASN A 691 35.60 2.22 -4.19
N GLU A 692 35.59 1.19 -5.05
CA GLU A 692 36.13 -0.14 -4.76
C GLU A 692 36.88 -0.63 -6.02
N PRO A 693 38.20 -0.43 -6.14
CA PRO A 693 38.94 -0.72 -7.37
C PRO A 693 38.98 -2.22 -7.72
N GLU A 694 38.57 -3.08 -6.77
CA GLU A 694 38.46 -4.53 -6.93
C GLU A 694 37.04 -5.00 -7.28
N VAL A 695 36.17 -4.07 -7.70
CA VAL A 695 34.81 -4.35 -8.19
C VAL A 695 34.66 -3.82 -9.61
N TRP A 696 34.28 -4.71 -10.52
CA TRP A 696 34.07 -4.40 -11.93
C TRP A 696 32.63 -4.67 -12.35
N SER A 697 32.08 -3.80 -13.18
CA SER A 697 30.86 -4.06 -13.96
C SER A 697 31.25 -4.29 -15.41
N ILE A 698 30.91 -5.46 -15.93
CA ILE A 698 31.14 -5.84 -17.32
C ILE A 698 29.78 -5.92 -17.99
N LYS A 699 29.56 -5.18 -19.06
CA LYS A 699 28.35 -5.31 -19.88
C LYS A 699 28.72 -5.95 -21.20
N ALA A 700 28.04 -7.02 -21.58
CA ALA A 700 28.23 -7.67 -22.87
C ALA A 700 26.92 -7.65 -23.69
N GLU A 701 27.04 -7.37 -24.98
CA GLU A 701 25.91 -7.23 -25.90
C GLU A 701 26.12 -8.07 -27.16
N ASN A 702 25.04 -8.69 -27.63
CA ASN A 702 24.96 -9.29 -28.95
C ASN A 702 23.89 -8.56 -29.76
N LYS A 703 24.34 -7.69 -30.66
CA LYS A 703 23.46 -6.85 -31.49
C LYS A 703 22.61 -7.66 -32.48
N ALA A 704 23.03 -8.88 -32.85
CA ALA A 704 22.31 -9.69 -33.82
C ALA A 704 21.01 -10.30 -33.26
N ASN A 705 20.92 -10.47 -31.94
CA ASN A 705 19.75 -11.05 -31.28
C ASN A 705 19.17 -10.16 -30.17
N GLU A 706 19.59 -8.88 -30.12
CA GLU A 706 19.17 -7.88 -29.12
C GLU A 706 19.32 -8.33 -27.66
N LYS A 707 20.26 -9.26 -27.37
CA LYS A 707 20.51 -9.73 -26.00
C LYS A 707 21.65 -8.95 -25.35
N SER A 708 21.46 -8.59 -24.08
CA SER A 708 22.50 -8.00 -23.22
C SER A 708 22.60 -8.74 -21.89
N VAL A 709 23.80 -8.83 -21.34
CA VAL A 709 24.09 -9.41 -20.03
C VAL A 709 25.03 -8.49 -19.26
N VAL A 710 24.81 -8.37 -17.94
CA VAL A 710 25.65 -7.57 -17.05
C VAL A 710 26.27 -8.47 -16.01
N PHE A 711 27.59 -8.37 -15.84
CA PHE A 711 28.36 -9.07 -14.83
C PHE A 711 28.84 -8.09 -13.77
N PHE A 712 28.75 -8.48 -12.51
CA PHE A 712 29.43 -7.84 -11.40
C PHE A 712 30.50 -8.79 -10.91
N LEU A 713 31.77 -8.41 -11.11
CA LEU A 713 32.92 -9.18 -10.68
C LEU A 713 33.53 -8.49 -9.47
N GLN A 714 33.83 -9.27 -8.44
CA GLN A 714 34.50 -8.79 -7.23
C GLN A 714 35.69 -9.70 -6.95
N LYS A 715 36.84 -9.11 -6.61
CA LYS A 715 37.97 -9.89 -6.11
C LYS A 715 37.68 -10.30 -4.67
N ASP A 716 37.29 -11.55 -4.49
CA ASP A 716 37.01 -12.15 -3.19
C ASP A 716 37.23 -13.65 -3.31
N LYS A 717 37.65 -14.29 -2.21
CA LYS A 717 37.87 -15.74 -2.17
C LYS A 717 36.53 -16.43 -2.36
N CYS A 718 36.42 -17.19 -3.45
CA CYS A 718 35.20 -17.90 -3.81
C CYS A 718 35.46 -19.40 -3.82
N ASN A 719 34.52 -20.17 -3.29
CA ASN A 719 34.53 -21.63 -3.35
C ASN A 719 33.23 -22.07 -4.05
N ASP A 720 33.35 -23.00 -5.00
CA ASP A 720 32.22 -23.46 -5.82
C ASP A 720 31.33 -24.51 -5.12
N GLY A 721 31.65 -24.84 -3.87
CA GLY A 721 30.92 -25.77 -3.01
C GLY A 721 31.11 -27.24 -3.36
N MET A 722 31.83 -27.56 -4.43
CA MET A 722 31.98 -28.92 -4.96
C MET A 722 33.44 -29.33 -5.23
N SER A 723 34.37 -28.38 -5.21
CA SER A 723 35.81 -28.65 -5.27
C SER A 723 36.55 -27.97 -4.12
N ASP A 724 37.74 -28.48 -3.80
CA ASP A 724 38.68 -27.83 -2.87
C ASP A 724 39.40 -26.64 -3.51
N ASN A 725 38.99 -26.21 -4.72
CA ASN A 725 39.62 -25.11 -5.41
C ASN A 725 39.17 -23.78 -4.82
N GLU A 726 40.14 -22.90 -4.56
CA GLU A 726 39.88 -21.52 -4.20
C GLU A 726 40.01 -20.63 -5.45
N TYR A 727 38.96 -19.88 -5.74
CA TYR A 727 38.88 -18.99 -6.88
C TYR A 727 39.12 -17.54 -6.46
N LYS A 728 39.79 -16.77 -7.32
CA LYS A 728 40.24 -15.40 -7.07
C LYS A 728 39.12 -14.38 -7.10
N TYR A 729 38.02 -14.71 -7.79
CA TYR A 729 36.90 -13.80 -7.98
C TYR A 729 35.56 -14.46 -7.70
N HIS A 730 34.63 -13.65 -7.20
CA HIS A 730 33.21 -13.93 -7.15
C HIS A 730 32.49 -13.14 -8.25
N ILE A 731 31.54 -13.78 -8.93
CA ILE A 731 30.78 -13.17 -10.02
C ILE A 731 29.27 -13.28 -9.82
N PHE A 732 28.56 -12.19 -10.09
CA PHE A 732 27.12 -12.18 -10.30
C PHE A 732 26.80 -11.86 -11.75
N VAL A 733 25.88 -12.61 -12.35
CA VAL A 733 25.47 -12.47 -13.74
C VAL A 733 23.99 -12.10 -13.77
N ARG A 734 23.62 -10.99 -14.42
CA ARG A 734 22.23 -10.58 -14.61
C ARG A 734 21.89 -10.55 -16.10
N PHE A 735 20.90 -11.36 -16.47
CA PHE A 735 20.33 -11.39 -17.82
C PHE A 735 19.19 -10.35 -17.97
N HIS A 736 18.79 -10.06 -19.20
CA HIS A 736 17.72 -9.10 -19.50
C HIS A 736 16.34 -9.51 -18.96
N ASN A 737 16.08 -10.80 -18.78
CA ASN A 737 14.85 -11.34 -18.17
C ASN A 737 14.91 -11.36 -16.63
N ASP A 738 15.80 -10.56 -16.03
CA ASP A 738 16.06 -10.47 -14.59
C ASP A 738 16.51 -11.77 -13.91
N ARG A 739 16.87 -12.82 -14.67
CA ARG A 739 17.55 -14.00 -14.12
C ARG A 739 18.93 -13.61 -13.61
N VAL A 740 19.24 -13.97 -12.36
CA VAL A 740 20.54 -13.75 -11.73
C VAL A 740 21.23 -15.08 -11.44
N LEU A 741 22.50 -15.21 -11.78
CA LEU A 741 23.35 -16.35 -11.44
C LEU A 741 24.54 -15.86 -10.59
N SER A 742 25.05 -16.70 -9.70
CA SER A 742 26.27 -16.47 -8.93
C SER A 742 27.26 -17.61 -9.12
N GLY A 743 28.55 -17.31 -9.12
CA GLY A 743 29.61 -18.31 -9.30
C GLY A 743 30.99 -17.76 -9.00
N CYS A 744 32.01 -18.56 -9.31
CA CYS A 744 33.41 -18.23 -9.06
C CYS A 744 34.19 -18.10 -10.37
N CYS A 745 35.25 -17.28 -10.39
CA CYS A 745 36.15 -17.16 -11.56
C CYS A 745 37.64 -17.20 -11.19
N ASN A 746 38.44 -17.66 -12.13
CA ASN A 746 39.91 -17.57 -12.13
C ASN A 746 40.46 -17.02 -13.44
#